data_AF-A0A1H6J313-F1
#
_entry.id   AF-A0A1H6J313-F1
#
_cell.length_a   1.000
_cell.length_b   1.000
_cell.length_c   1.000
_cell.angle_alpha   90.00
_cell.angle_beta   90.00
_cell.angle_gamma   90.00
#
_symmetry.space_group_name_H-M   'P 1'
#
loop_
_entity.id
_entity.type
_entity.pdbx_description
1 polymer ?
#
loop_
_entity_poly.entity_id
_entity_poly.type
_entity_poly.pdbx_seq_one_letter_code
_entity_poly.pdbx_strand_id
1 'polypeptide(L)'
;MWQLKPGNSMAGLRQAGLCMALLLSPLAIADISLPKLISDGMVLQRDTAITLWGWAAADETVEVRFNGKAVGQAKPANGRWQLKLPAQAAGGPYQLSFHGHNQITLQDIYFGDVWVASGQSNMEMEMARLAEAYPQDLSGASYPLIRQFKVPQHYNFKTPQQDFSSSHWVAASPDTIAEFSALAFYFARELFEHSAADDGVAIGILNNALGGSPVEAWMSEQALQPFPDALAEAIRFRDDKLIQEVTEADKAKNAKWYGDLQQRDAGLNGKTPWYSSALDDSNWASFSVPGFRPEPFTGVWWLRKTVQLTAKQAAEANTLRLGSIVDADEVYINGTLVGNTTYQYPPRRYAVPENLLKAGNNLLAVRITATNGKTGLMPDKPYWLGTDHNKLDLSGPWKMHSSAKAELLPGDTFIRWKPLGLFNGLTAPLTYLPVKGVIWYQGESNVGQYAQYQPRFTAMIRDWRAKWAQNSGQQQPLPFLFVQLANYLEKTPEPTDSHWAGLREAQRQSLTEANTAMVVAIDVGEWNDIHPVDKKTLAERLALAARAVALGEDVPYQGPQLLSVQAQGNQLLLSFDQQLVLKPGQSFAIAGSDGEYRWAQVQLRGKQLVLSHADIKAPVQVRYAWADNPDAVLYNSAGLPASPFTAQIAQPK
;
A
#
# COMPACT_ATOMS: atom_id res chain seq x y z
N MET A 1 -1.68 2.09 -81.93
CA MET A 1 -2.13 3.16 -82.85
C MET A 1 -1.91 4.48 -82.15
N TRP A 2 -0.73 5.09 -82.28
CA TRP A 2 -0.38 6.11 -83.27
C TRP A 2 -1.34 7.32 -83.31
N GLN A 3 -0.89 8.39 -82.63
CA GLN A 3 -0.80 9.79 -83.07
C GLN A 3 -2.09 10.54 -83.45
N LEU A 4 -2.49 11.53 -82.64
CA LEU A 4 -2.11 12.97 -82.68
C LEU A 4 -2.88 13.76 -83.74
N LYS A 5 -3.55 14.84 -83.30
CA LYS A 5 -3.46 16.17 -83.94
C LYS A 5 -3.71 17.30 -82.92
N PRO A 6 -3.21 18.53 -83.19
CA PRO A 6 -2.72 19.46 -82.17
C PRO A 6 -3.43 20.83 -82.20
N GLY A 7 -3.07 21.71 -81.26
CA GLY A 7 -3.36 23.15 -81.30
C GLY A 7 -2.31 23.94 -80.52
N ASN A 8 -1.49 24.70 -81.26
CA ASN A 8 -0.43 25.61 -80.79
C ASN A 8 -1.00 26.82 -80.00
N SER A 9 -0.25 27.37 -79.03
CA SER A 9 0.72 28.46 -79.31
C SER A 9 1.27 29.17 -78.06
N MET A 10 2.59 29.35 -78.10
CA MET A 10 3.41 30.48 -77.63
C MET A 10 3.65 30.76 -76.14
N ALA A 11 4.94 30.90 -75.87
CA ALA A 11 5.61 31.13 -74.61
C ALA A 11 5.62 32.61 -74.19
N GLY A 12 5.57 32.84 -72.88
CA GLY A 12 5.89 34.10 -72.25
C GLY A 12 6.40 33.85 -70.83
N LEU A 13 7.66 34.21 -70.56
CA LEU A 13 8.23 34.27 -69.21
C LEU A 13 7.36 35.15 -68.31
N ARG A 14 6.90 34.64 -67.15
CA ARG A 14 6.53 35.47 -66.01
C ARG A 14 6.91 34.82 -64.70
N GLN A 15 7.60 35.60 -63.88
CA GLN A 15 7.83 35.44 -62.45
C GLN A 15 6.52 35.00 -61.76
N ALA A 16 6.56 33.88 -61.03
CA ALA A 16 5.49 33.49 -60.12
C ALA A 16 5.94 33.79 -58.69
N GLY A 17 5.21 34.69 -58.05
CA GLY A 17 5.46 35.21 -56.71
C GLY A 17 5.33 34.15 -55.63
N LEU A 18 6.12 34.36 -54.59
CA LEU A 18 6.06 33.65 -53.31
C LEU A 18 4.75 34.05 -52.61
N CYS A 19 3.68 33.25 -52.77
CA CYS A 19 2.49 33.37 -51.93
C CYS A 19 2.80 32.79 -50.55
N MET A 20 3.17 33.67 -49.62
CA MET A 20 3.27 33.39 -48.19
C MET A 20 1.85 33.18 -47.65
N ALA A 21 1.38 31.92 -47.64
CA ALA A 21 0.15 31.54 -46.97
C ALA A 21 0.42 31.57 -45.45
N LEU A 22 0.06 32.67 -44.80
CA LEU A 22 -0.08 32.78 -43.35
C LEU A 22 -1.13 31.77 -42.90
N LEU A 23 -0.68 30.62 -42.38
CA LEU A 23 -1.48 29.71 -41.57
C LEU A 23 -1.88 30.46 -40.29
N LEU A 24 -3.02 31.14 -40.34
CA LEU A 24 -3.75 31.58 -39.16
C LEU A 24 -4.30 30.34 -38.47
N SER A 25 -3.48 29.70 -37.64
CA SER A 25 -3.98 28.76 -36.63
C SER A 25 -5.00 29.52 -35.77
N PRO A 26 -6.22 29.01 -35.56
CA PRO A 26 -7.14 29.66 -34.63
C PRO A 26 -6.45 29.69 -33.26
N LEU A 27 -6.31 30.89 -32.69
CA LEU A 27 -5.96 31.06 -31.28
C LEU A 27 -7.04 30.31 -30.49
N ALA A 28 -6.69 29.13 -29.98
CA ALA A 28 -7.53 28.43 -29.03
C ALA A 28 -7.69 29.34 -27.81
N ILE A 29 -8.87 29.91 -27.61
CA ILE A 29 -9.24 30.59 -26.37
C ILE A 29 -9.31 29.47 -25.32
N ALA A 30 -8.27 29.36 -24.50
CA ALA A 30 -8.23 28.38 -23.43
C ALA A 30 -8.84 28.99 -22.17
N ASP A 31 -10.04 28.51 -21.81
CA ASP A 31 -10.69 28.83 -20.54
C ASP A 31 -9.81 28.44 -19.34
N ILE A 32 -10.06 29.06 -18.18
CA ILE A 32 -9.44 28.66 -16.92
C ILE A 32 -9.73 27.17 -16.68
N SER A 33 -8.69 26.43 -16.32
CA SER A 33 -8.78 25.07 -15.80
C SER A 33 -7.92 24.92 -14.55
N LEU A 34 -8.39 24.10 -13.61
CA LEU A 34 -7.73 23.84 -12.34
C LEU A 34 -7.15 22.43 -12.30
N PRO A 35 -6.05 22.21 -11.55
CA PRO A 35 -5.55 20.88 -11.23
C PRO A 35 -6.61 20.07 -10.51
N LYS A 36 -6.63 18.75 -10.67
CA LYS A 36 -7.64 17.89 -10.01
C LYS A 36 -7.61 17.98 -8.48
N LEU A 37 -6.43 18.25 -7.91
CA LEU A 37 -6.24 18.51 -6.49
C LEU A 37 -6.99 19.75 -5.99
N ILE A 38 -7.18 20.76 -6.84
CA ILE A 38 -7.88 22.00 -6.51
C ILE A 38 -9.33 21.87 -7.00
N SER A 39 -10.15 21.26 -6.17
CA SER A 39 -11.55 20.93 -6.47
C SER A 39 -12.44 21.08 -5.24
N ASP A 40 -13.75 20.93 -5.44
CA ASP A 40 -14.73 20.97 -4.35
C ASP A 40 -14.35 19.99 -3.25
N GLY A 41 -14.59 20.44 -2.02
CA GLY A 41 -14.39 19.61 -0.85
C GLY A 41 -12.94 19.41 -0.41
N MET A 42 -11.96 20.08 -1.02
CA MET A 42 -10.57 19.93 -0.65
C MET A 42 -10.24 20.41 0.77
N VAL A 43 -9.16 19.84 1.33
CA VAL A 43 -8.50 20.35 2.53
C VAL A 43 -7.15 20.93 2.12
N LEU A 44 -6.93 22.20 2.44
CA LEU A 44 -5.66 22.90 2.25
C LEU A 44 -4.89 22.99 3.58
N GLN A 45 -3.56 23.00 3.51
CA GLN A 45 -2.74 23.11 4.72
C GLN A 45 -2.93 24.47 5.42
N ARG A 46 -3.34 24.46 6.68
CA ARG A 46 -3.42 25.66 7.53
C ARG A 46 -2.04 26.21 7.89
N ASP A 47 -2.01 27.45 8.34
CA ASP A 47 -0.85 28.15 8.94
C ASP A 47 0.37 28.29 8.00
N THR A 48 0.12 28.15 6.69
CA THR A 48 1.11 28.41 5.64
C THR A 48 0.45 29.06 4.45
N ALA A 49 1.20 29.86 3.71
CA ALA A 49 0.72 30.39 2.45
C ALA A 49 0.55 29.26 1.43
N ILE A 50 -0.52 29.31 0.65
CA ILE A 50 -0.84 28.31 -0.38
C ILE A 50 -0.64 28.95 -1.76
N THR A 51 0.15 28.31 -2.60
CA THR A 51 0.19 28.66 -4.02
C THR A 51 -0.98 27.98 -4.71
N LEU A 52 -1.94 28.76 -5.20
CA LEU A 52 -2.98 28.31 -6.12
C LEU A 52 -2.45 28.41 -7.54
N TRP A 53 -2.79 27.47 -8.41
CA TRP A 53 -2.39 27.49 -9.81
C TRP A 53 -3.42 26.83 -10.71
N GLY A 54 -3.26 27.07 -12.01
CA GLY A 54 -4.04 26.43 -13.05
C GLY A 54 -3.54 26.84 -14.43
N TRP A 55 -4.32 26.53 -15.46
CA TRP A 55 -4.05 26.93 -16.83
C TRP A 55 -5.11 27.91 -17.31
N ALA A 56 -4.71 28.82 -18.20
CA ALA A 56 -5.58 29.81 -18.83
C ALA A 56 -4.87 30.38 -20.09
N ALA A 57 -5.60 31.10 -20.94
CA ALA A 57 -5.04 31.71 -22.14
C ALA A 57 -3.99 32.79 -21.81
N ALA A 58 -2.98 32.98 -22.67
CA ALA A 58 -1.85 33.87 -22.37
C ALA A 58 -2.22 35.35 -22.21
N ASP A 59 -3.32 35.79 -22.81
CA ASP A 59 -3.88 37.14 -22.73
C ASP A 59 -4.88 37.31 -21.57
N GLU A 60 -5.29 36.22 -20.93
CA GLU A 60 -6.26 36.21 -19.86
C GLU A 60 -5.66 36.69 -18.53
N THR A 61 -6.49 37.34 -17.70
CA THR A 61 -6.15 37.68 -16.31
C THR A 61 -7.11 36.93 -15.40
N VAL A 62 -6.56 36.08 -14.53
CA VAL A 62 -7.33 35.28 -13.57
C VAL A 62 -7.41 36.04 -12.25
N GLU A 63 -8.59 36.52 -11.89
CA GLU A 63 -8.89 37.04 -10.55
C GLU A 63 -9.29 35.89 -9.62
N VAL A 64 -8.64 35.81 -8.46
CA VAL A 64 -8.98 34.84 -7.42
C VAL A 64 -9.69 35.56 -6.29
N ARG A 65 -10.82 35.00 -5.85
CA ARG A 65 -11.58 35.49 -4.71
C ARG A 65 -11.71 34.42 -3.64
N PHE A 66 -11.51 34.81 -2.38
CA PHE A 66 -11.73 34.00 -1.20
C PHE A 66 -12.92 34.56 -0.42
N ASN A 67 -13.97 33.76 -0.23
CA ASN A 67 -15.25 34.17 0.37
C ASN A 67 -15.80 35.48 -0.24
N GLY A 68 -15.80 35.55 -1.57
CA GLY A 68 -16.28 36.71 -2.33
C GLY A 68 -15.34 37.93 -2.37
N LYS A 69 -14.26 37.95 -1.57
CA LYS A 69 -13.27 39.04 -1.57
C LYS A 69 -12.13 38.72 -2.52
N ALA A 70 -11.80 39.66 -3.41
CA ALA A 70 -10.63 39.54 -4.28
C ALA A 70 -9.35 39.48 -3.44
N VAL A 71 -8.56 38.41 -3.63
CA VAL A 71 -7.26 38.21 -2.97
C VAL A 71 -6.09 38.47 -3.91
N GLY A 72 -6.34 38.53 -5.22
CA GLY A 72 -5.38 39.00 -6.20
C GLY A 72 -5.73 38.58 -7.62
N GLN A 73 -4.84 38.90 -8.56
CA GLN A 73 -4.95 38.58 -9.97
C GLN A 73 -3.62 38.03 -10.49
N ALA A 74 -3.67 37.11 -11.44
CA ALA A 74 -2.50 36.52 -12.07
C ALA A 74 -2.67 36.44 -13.59
N LYS A 75 -1.60 36.73 -14.33
CA LYS A 75 -1.53 36.45 -15.77
C LYS A 75 -0.77 35.14 -16.00
N PRO A 76 -1.21 34.28 -16.91
CA PRO A 76 -0.48 33.07 -17.23
C PRO A 76 0.91 33.36 -17.81
N ALA A 77 1.91 32.63 -17.33
CA ALA A 77 3.23 32.53 -17.94
C ALA A 77 3.39 31.12 -18.49
N ASN A 78 3.69 30.98 -19.79
CA ASN A 78 3.75 29.69 -20.48
C ASN A 78 2.47 28.84 -20.27
N GLY A 79 1.30 29.50 -20.32
CA GLY A 79 0.00 28.85 -20.16
C GLY A 79 -0.38 28.47 -18.73
N ARG A 80 0.45 28.79 -17.72
CA ARG A 80 0.16 28.53 -16.30
C ARG A 80 0.11 29.83 -15.50
N TRP A 81 -0.95 30.03 -14.74
CA TRP A 81 -1.03 31.11 -13.76
C TRP A 81 -0.75 30.57 -12.35
N GLN A 82 -0.28 31.45 -11.47
CA GLN A 82 -0.09 31.14 -10.06
C GLN A 82 -0.44 32.36 -9.21
N LEU A 83 -1.05 32.13 -8.05
CA LEU A 83 -1.39 33.16 -7.09
C LEU A 83 -1.15 32.64 -5.66
N LYS A 84 -0.49 33.45 -4.83
CA LYS A 84 -0.23 33.11 -3.44
C LYS A 84 -1.39 33.56 -2.56
N LEU A 85 -2.14 32.60 -2.02
CA LEU A 85 -3.13 32.84 -0.98
C LEU A 85 -2.40 32.95 0.37
N PRO A 86 -2.60 34.04 1.14
CA PRO A 86 -2.02 34.16 2.48
C PRO A 86 -2.45 33.02 3.40
N ALA A 87 -1.63 32.76 4.43
CA ALA A 87 -1.93 31.72 5.41
C ALA A 87 -3.30 31.92 6.05
N GLN A 88 -4.03 30.83 6.20
CA GLN A 88 -5.32 30.79 6.90
C GLN A 88 -5.19 29.91 8.14
N ALA A 89 -5.88 30.29 9.21
CA ALA A 89 -6.08 29.42 10.35
C ALA A 89 -6.97 28.23 9.98
N ALA A 90 -7.04 27.22 10.85
CA ALA A 90 -7.97 26.10 10.68
C ALA A 90 -9.43 26.61 10.56
N GLY A 91 -10.23 25.98 9.70
CA GLY A 91 -11.66 26.28 9.60
C GLY A 91 -12.25 26.06 8.20
N GLY A 92 -13.52 26.41 8.07
CA GLY A 92 -14.35 26.22 6.87
C GLY A 92 -15.81 25.95 7.27
N PRO A 93 -16.69 25.61 6.31
CA PRO A 93 -16.43 25.60 4.88
C PRO A 93 -16.28 27.01 4.31
N TYR A 94 -15.33 27.18 3.39
CA TYR A 94 -15.09 28.41 2.65
C TYR A 94 -15.35 28.22 1.14
N GLN A 95 -15.31 29.34 0.41
CA GLN A 95 -15.43 29.38 -1.04
C GLN A 95 -14.19 30.01 -1.68
N LEU A 96 -13.72 29.41 -2.77
CA LEU A 96 -12.76 30.00 -3.70
C LEU A 96 -13.43 30.17 -5.06
N SER A 97 -13.21 31.30 -5.73
CA SER A 97 -13.65 31.47 -7.11
C SER A 97 -12.56 32.09 -7.98
N PHE A 98 -12.54 31.67 -9.23
CA PHE A 98 -11.55 32.02 -10.24
C PHE A 98 -12.31 32.65 -11.41
N HIS A 99 -11.99 33.89 -11.74
CA HIS A 99 -12.72 34.71 -12.69
C HIS A 99 -11.78 35.15 -13.81
N GLY A 100 -12.15 34.86 -15.05
CA GLY A 100 -11.47 35.28 -16.26
C GLY A 100 -12.47 35.32 -17.42
N HIS A 101 -12.16 34.63 -18.53
CA HIS A 101 -13.11 34.40 -19.61
C HIS A 101 -14.27 33.49 -19.19
N ASN A 102 -13.98 32.52 -18.32
CA ASN A 102 -14.97 31.72 -17.61
C ASN A 102 -14.89 31.98 -16.09
N GLN A 103 -15.84 31.41 -15.35
CA GLN A 103 -15.84 31.44 -13.89
C GLN A 103 -15.91 30.02 -13.33
N ILE A 104 -14.99 29.68 -12.44
CA ILE A 104 -15.02 28.44 -11.65
C ILE A 104 -15.21 28.84 -10.18
N THR A 105 -16.17 28.21 -9.50
CA THR A 105 -16.41 28.41 -8.07
C THR A 105 -16.29 27.07 -7.37
N LEU A 106 -15.36 26.98 -6.42
CA LEU A 106 -15.16 25.83 -5.56
C LEU A 106 -15.79 26.09 -4.20
N GLN A 107 -16.53 25.11 -3.71
CA GLN A 107 -17.24 25.13 -2.44
C GLN A 107 -16.62 24.13 -1.46
N ASP A 108 -17.03 24.28 -0.19
CA ASP A 108 -16.73 23.28 0.84
C ASP A 108 -15.22 23.13 1.10
N ILE A 109 -14.52 24.26 1.08
CA ILE A 109 -13.06 24.32 1.22
C ILE A 109 -12.67 24.47 2.68
N TYR A 110 -11.78 23.61 3.17
CA TYR A 110 -11.28 23.64 4.54
C TYR A 110 -9.79 23.97 4.59
N PHE A 111 -9.38 24.65 5.66
CA PHE A 111 -7.98 24.73 6.05
C PHE A 111 -7.77 23.83 7.28
N GLY A 112 -6.81 22.93 7.18
CA GLY A 112 -6.57 21.89 8.16
C GLY A 112 -5.20 21.25 8.00
N ASP A 113 -5.02 20.03 8.51
CA ASP A 113 -3.75 19.32 8.43
C ASP A 113 -3.79 18.28 7.30
N VAL A 114 -2.93 18.47 6.30
CA VAL A 114 -2.90 17.63 5.09
C VAL A 114 -1.74 16.65 5.17
N TRP A 115 -2.01 15.36 4.97
CA TRP A 115 -1.04 14.28 5.08
C TRP A 115 -0.97 13.47 3.79
N VAL A 116 0.26 13.17 3.36
CA VAL A 116 0.49 12.22 2.26
C VAL A 116 0.58 10.82 2.85
N ALA A 117 -0.35 9.95 2.48
CA ALA A 117 -0.36 8.54 2.86
C ALA A 117 0.21 7.71 1.71
N SER A 118 1.45 7.22 1.86
CA SER A 118 2.19 6.62 0.76
C SER A 118 2.86 5.29 1.13
N GLY A 119 3.26 4.53 0.12
CA GLY A 119 3.92 3.25 0.27
C GLY A 119 3.24 2.17 -0.55
N GLN A 120 3.14 0.97 -0.01
CA GLN A 120 2.59 -0.18 -0.73
C GLN A 120 1.27 -0.69 -0.14
N SER A 121 0.98 -1.99 -0.33
CA SER A 121 -0.32 -2.61 -0.08
C SER A 121 -0.83 -2.43 1.35
N ASN A 122 0.03 -2.37 2.36
CA ASN A 122 -0.39 -2.11 3.74
C ASN A 122 -0.86 -0.66 4.00
N MET A 123 -0.37 0.32 3.22
CA MET A 123 -0.93 1.67 3.19
C MET A 123 -2.14 1.75 2.26
N GLU A 124 -2.13 1.04 1.14
CA GLU A 124 -3.22 1.06 0.15
C GLU A 124 -4.50 0.39 0.66
N MET A 125 -4.38 -0.64 1.52
CA MET A 125 -5.48 -1.49 1.93
C MET A 125 -6.68 -0.68 2.44
N GLU A 126 -7.83 -0.96 1.85
CA GLU A 126 -9.05 -0.19 2.08
C GLU A 126 -9.84 -0.67 3.31
N MET A 127 -10.64 0.21 3.92
CA MET A 127 -11.53 -0.12 5.04
C MET A 127 -12.51 -1.25 4.72
N ALA A 128 -12.91 -1.44 3.45
CA ALA A 128 -13.72 -2.59 3.03
C ALA A 128 -13.10 -3.94 3.43
N ARG A 129 -11.76 -4.05 3.43
CA ARG A 129 -11.03 -5.27 3.86
C ARG A 129 -11.16 -5.54 5.35
N LEU A 130 -11.53 -4.52 6.13
CA LEU A 130 -11.65 -4.55 7.58
C LEU A 130 -13.10 -4.71 8.06
N ALA A 131 -14.08 -4.73 7.14
CA ALA A 131 -15.50 -4.73 7.46
C ALA A 131 -15.95 -5.84 8.42
N GLU A 132 -15.31 -7.01 8.37
CA GLU A 132 -15.63 -8.13 9.29
C GLU A 132 -15.09 -7.89 10.70
N ALA A 133 -13.87 -7.36 10.82
CA ALA A 133 -13.25 -7.11 12.12
C ALA A 133 -13.80 -5.85 12.80
N TYR A 134 -14.21 -4.87 11.99
CA TYR A 134 -14.55 -3.52 12.42
C TYR A 134 -15.85 -3.00 11.75
N PRO A 135 -16.97 -3.75 11.80
CA PRO A 135 -18.19 -3.37 11.06
C PRO A 135 -18.74 -2.01 11.48
N GLN A 136 -18.64 -1.67 12.77
CA GLN A 136 -19.14 -0.41 13.31
C GLN A 136 -18.34 0.81 12.82
N ASP A 137 -17.04 0.64 12.55
CA ASP A 137 -16.21 1.72 12.02
C ASP A 137 -16.55 2.04 10.55
N LEU A 138 -17.25 1.14 9.85
CA LEU A 138 -17.79 1.41 8.51
C LEU A 138 -19.22 1.96 8.60
N SER A 139 -20.12 1.26 9.29
CA SER A 139 -21.53 1.66 9.33
C SER A 139 -21.77 2.96 10.10
N GLY A 140 -20.92 3.28 11.08
CA GLY A 140 -20.98 4.49 11.88
C GLY A 140 -20.04 5.62 11.44
N ALA A 141 -19.33 5.47 10.31
CA ALA A 141 -18.34 6.45 9.88
C ALA A 141 -18.97 7.80 9.54
N SER A 142 -18.95 8.77 10.46
CA SER A 142 -19.51 10.11 10.23
C SER A 142 -18.48 11.17 10.55
N TYR A 143 -17.49 11.32 9.66
CA TYR A 143 -16.35 12.22 9.83
C TYR A 143 -16.20 13.16 8.62
N PRO A 144 -17.14 14.12 8.41
CA PRO A 144 -17.16 14.97 7.22
C PRO A 144 -15.92 15.88 7.06
N LEU A 145 -15.16 16.07 8.15
CA LEU A 145 -13.92 16.84 8.17
C LEU A 145 -12.66 15.97 7.92
N ILE A 146 -12.80 14.65 7.79
CA ILE A 146 -11.75 13.77 7.29
C ILE A 146 -12.02 13.50 5.82
N ARG A 147 -11.09 13.91 4.95
CA ARG A 147 -11.29 13.88 3.51
C ARG A 147 -10.12 13.24 2.79
N GLN A 148 -10.40 12.38 1.81
CA GLN A 148 -9.40 11.69 1.02
C GLN A 148 -9.44 12.16 -0.43
N PHE A 149 -8.27 12.44 -1.00
CA PHE A 149 -8.03 12.45 -2.43
C PHE A 149 -7.23 11.19 -2.79
N LYS A 150 -7.83 10.26 -3.54
CA LYS A 150 -7.17 9.01 -3.95
C LYS A 150 -6.43 9.25 -5.25
N VAL A 151 -5.10 9.13 -5.24
CA VAL A 151 -4.27 9.37 -6.42
C VAL A 151 -4.50 8.25 -7.45
N PRO A 152 -4.79 8.57 -8.72
CA PRO A 152 -4.95 7.55 -9.75
C PRO A 152 -3.60 6.89 -10.06
N GLN A 153 -3.60 5.56 -10.19
CA GLN A 153 -2.39 4.74 -10.27
C GLN A 153 -1.77 4.71 -11.68
N HIS A 154 -1.36 5.88 -12.19
CA HIS A 154 -0.72 6.03 -13.51
C HIS A 154 0.77 6.37 -13.38
N TYR A 155 1.64 5.38 -13.62
CA TYR A 155 3.09 5.61 -13.65
C TYR A 155 3.53 6.38 -14.92
N ASN A 156 4.69 7.05 -14.85
CA ASN A 156 5.32 7.67 -16.02
C ASN A 156 6.85 7.67 -15.92
N PHE A 157 7.57 7.02 -16.84
CA PHE A 157 9.04 6.96 -16.79
C PHE A 157 9.75 8.13 -17.46
N LYS A 158 9.04 8.95 -18.23
CA LYS A 158 9.62 10.00 -19.08
C LYS A 158 9.71 11.34 -18.39
N THR A 159 8.65 11.74 -17.68
CA THR A 159 8.58 13.09 -17.10
C THR A 159 7.67 13.16 -15.87
N PRO A 160 8.03 13.95 -14.85
CA PRO A 160 7.13 14.28 -13.75
C PRO A 160 5.83 14.91 -14.26
N GLN A 161 4.69 14.36 -13.85
CA GLN A 161 3.38 14.90 -14.21
C GLN A 161 3.10 16.20 -13.44
N GLN A 162 2.32 17.09 -14.06
CA GLN A 162 1.90 18.37 -13.46
C GLN A 162 0.48 18.31 -12.88
N ASP A 163 -0.31 17.29 -13.25
CA ASP A 163 -1.68 17.06 -12.78
C ASP A 163 -2.02 15.57 -12.88
N PHE A 164 -3.19 15.20 -12.33
CA PHE A 164 -3.76 13.87 -12.43
C PHE A 164 -4.78 13.74 -13.56
N SER A 165 -4.95 12.52 -14.09
CA SER A 165 -5.96 12.20 -15.11
C SER A 165 -7.39 12.35 -14.58
N SER A 166 -7.61 12.01 -13.32
CA SER A 166 -8.91 11.98 -12.65
C SER A 166 -8.73 12.01 -11.13
N SER A 167 -9.85 11.86 -10.40
CA SER A 167 -10.01 11.89 -8.93
C SER A 167 -10.60 13.20 -8.41
N HIS A 168 -11.13 13.13 -7.20
CA HIS A 168 -11.81 14.20 -6.47
C HIS A 168 -11.69 13.95 -4.97
N TRP A 169 -11.95 14.98 -4.17
CA TRP A 169 -11.98 14.86 -2.72
C TRP A 169 -13.29 14.21 -2.26
N VAL A 170 -13.17 13.26 -1.34
CA VAL A 170 -14.30 12.53 -0.77
C VAL A 170 -14.24 12.64 0.74
N ALA A 171 -15.35 12.98 1.39
CA ALA A 171 -15.46 12.99 2.85
C ALA A 171 -15.70 11.58 3.40
N ALA A 172 -15.24 11.29 4.61
CA ALA A 172 -15.49 10.01 5.28
C ALA A 172 -16.94 9.95 5.80
N SER A 173 -17.75 9.11 5.17
CA SER A 173 -19.16 8.86 5.46
C SER A 173 -19.45 7.36 5.42
N PRO A 174 -20.63 6.87 5.87
CA PRO A 174 -20.93 5.44 5.78
C PRO A 174 -20.94 4.91 4.34
N ASP A 175 -21.23 5.79 3.36
CA ASP A 175 -21.30 5.44 1.94
C ASP A 175 -19.92 5.39 1.26
N THR A 176 -18.94 6.10 1.80
CA THR A 176 -17.64 6.34 1.14
C THR A 176 -16.46 5.72 1.88
N ILE A 177 -16.60 5.47 3.18
CA ILE A 177 -15.51 5.03 4.06
C ILE A 177 -14.87 3.73 3.58
N ALA A 178 -15.64 2.85 2.94
CA ALA A 178 -15.17 1.57 2.44
C ALA A 178 -13.95 1.69 1.50
N GLU A 179 -13.83 2.81 0.76
CA GLU A 179 -12.75 3.07 -0.21
C GLU A 179 -11.55 3.86 0.36
N PHE A 180 -11.60 4.21 1.65
CA PHE A 180 -10.49 4.89 2.32
C PHE A 180 -9.39 3.90 2.64
N SER A 181 -8.12 4.34 2.55
CA SER A 181 -7.01 3.61 3.17
C SER A 181 -7.30 3.42 4.66
N ALA A 182 -7.31 2.18 5.13
CA ALA A 182 -7.64 1.85 6.51
C ALA A 182 -6.67 2.49 7.51
N LEU A 183 -5.37 2.38 7.25
CA LEU A 183 -4.36 2.97 8.13
C LEU A 183 -4.44 4.51 8.12
N ALA A 184 -4.57 5.12 6.93
CA ALA A 184 -4.62 6.57 6.82
C ALA A 184 -5.91 7.14 7.43
N PHE A 185 -7.05 6.47 7.28
CA PHE A 185 -8.31 6.85 7.91
C PHE A 185 -8.21 6.81 9.42
N TYR A 186 -7.78 5.68 10.01
CA TYR A 186 -7.66 5.59 11.46
C TYR A 186 -6.65 6.61 12.00
N PHE A 187 -5.53 6.84 11.31
CA PHE A 187 -4.57 7.88 11.67
C PHE A 187 -5.22 9.28 11.67
N ALA A 188 -5.97 9.61 10.62
CA ALA A 188 -6.67 10.88 10.52
C ALA A 188 -7.76 11.02 11.59
N ARG A 189 -8.46 9.93 11.93
CA ARG A 189 -9.46 9.91 13.00
C ARG A 189 -8.84 10.22 14.35
N GLU A 190 -7.72 9.59 14.70
CA GLU A 190 -7.01 9.86 15.96
C GLU A 190 -6.58 11.33 16.06
N LEU A 191 -6.06 11.92 14.98
CA LEU A 191 -5.71 13.35 14.95
C LEU A 191 -6.93 14.26 15.03
N PHE A 192 -8.00 13.93 14.31
CA PHE A 192 -9.25 14.67 14.33
C PHE A 192 -9.87 14.68 15.73
N GLU A 193 -9.98 13.51 16.36
CA GLU A 193 -10.54 13.35 17.72
C GLU A 193 -9.67 14.05 18.77
N HIS A 194 -8.34 13.99 18.64
CA HIS A 194 -7.44 14.75 19.51
C HIS A 194 -7.64 16.26 19.39
N SER A 195 -7.93 16.76 18.19
CA SER A 195 -8.21 18.19 17.95
C SER A 195 -9.65 18.62 18.24
N ALA A 196 -10.51 17.73 18.73
CA ALA A 196 -11.95 18.01 18.91
C ALA A 196 -12.24 19.13 19.92
N ALA A 197 -11.31 19.40 20.84
CA ALA A 197 -11.42 20.54 21.76
C ALA A 197 -11.32 21.91 21.04
N ASP A 198 -10.77 21.94 19.82
CA ASP A 198 -10.59 23.13 18.98
C ASP A 198 -11.61 23.16 17.82
N ASP A 199 -12.85 22.74 18.08
CA ASP A 199 -13.93 22.56 17.08
C ASP A 199 -13.64 21.54 15.96
N GLY A 200 -12.55 20.76 16.10
CA GLY A 200 -12.12 19.73 15.16
C GLY A 200 -11.38 20.29 13.94
N VAL A 201 -10.09 19.98 13.83
CA VAL A 201 -9.27 20.37 12.67
C VAL A 201 -9.53 19.40 11.51
N ALA A 202 -9.89 19.92 10.34
CA ALA A 202 -10.06 19.10 9.14
C ALA A 202 -8.76 18.36 8.79
N ILE A 203 -8.86 17.08 8.46
CA ILE A 203 -7.72 16.24 8.07
C ILE A 203 -7.85 15.84 6.60
N GLY A 204 -6.90 16.28 5.78
CA GLY A 204 -6.79 15.89 4.38
C GLY A 204 -5.84 14.71 4.21
N ILE A 205 -6.26 13.66 3.51
CA ILE A 205 -5.45 12.50 3.16
C ILE A 205 -5.21 12.51 1.65
N LEU A 206 -3.96 12.64 1.24
CA LEU A 206 -3.53 12.37 -0.14
C LEU A 206 -3.09 10.91 -0.21
N ASN A 207 -4.00 10.02 -0.60
CA ASN A 207 -3.74 8.58 -0.67
C ASN A 207 -2.94 8.26 -1.94
N ASN A 208 -1.63 8.08 -1.74
CA ASN A 208 -0.56 7.93 -2.71
C ASN A 208 0.13 6.56 -2.55
N ALA A 209 -0.65 5.47 -2.47
CA ALA A 209 -0.11 4.13 -2.24
C ALA A 209 -0.37 3.17 -3.42
N LEU A 210 0.56 2.24 -3.66
CA LEU A 210 0.44 1.22 -4.70
C LEU A 210 1.02 -0.14 -4.27
N GLY A 211 0.18 -1.17 -4.28
CA GLY A 211 0.52 -2.52 -3.86
C GLY A 211 1.73 -3.12 -4.57
N GLY A 212 2.67 -3.62 -3.77
CA GLY A 212 3.88 -4.30 -4.21
C GLY A 212 5.00 -3.40 -4.72
N SER A 213 4.83 -2.07 -4.71
CA SER A 213 5.89 -1.17 -5.17
C SER A 213 7.11 -1.18 -4.23
N PRO A 214 8.34 -1.34 -4.74
CA PRO A 214 9.56 -1.14 -3.96
C PRO A 214 9.90 0.36 -3.83
N VAL A 215 10.77 0.72 -2.88
CA VAL A 215 11.14 2.12 -2.60
C VAL A 215 11.65 2.88 -3.83
N GLU A 216 12.42 2.22 -4.71
CA GLU A 216 13.00 2.83 -5.90
C GLU A 216 11.96 3.29 -6.95
N ALA A 217 10.74 2.73 -6.93
CA ALA A 217 9.65 3.19 -7.79
C ALA A 217 9.21 4.64 -7.47
N TRP A 218 9.44 5.06 -6.23
CA TRP A 218 9.04 6.34 -5.64
C TRP A 218 10.16 7.39 -5.60
N MET A 219 11.32 7.06 -6.16
CA MET A 219 12.46 7.95 -6.25
C MET A 219 12.42 8.77 -7.53
N SER A 220 12.68 10.08 -7.45
CA SER A 220 12.89 10.88 -8.66
C SER A 220 14.19 10.48 -9.36
N GLU A 221 14.36 10.92 -10.59
CA GLU A 221 15.60 10.67 -11.34
C GLU A 221 16.84 11.25 -10.62
N GLN A 222 16.68 12.38 -9.92
CA GLN A 222 17.74 12.97 -9.11
C GLN A 222 18.09 12.07 -7.92
N ALA A 223 17.08 11.52 -7.24
CA ALA A 223 17.28 10.58 -6.13
C ALA A 223 17.92 9.26 -6.59
N LEU A 224 17.70 8.86 -7.85
CA LEU A 224 18.26 7.63 -8.44
C LEU A 224 19.73 7.77 -8.88
N GLN A 225 20.28 8.97 -9.03
CA GLN A 225 21.67 9.19 -9.48
C GLN A 225 22.73 8.38 -8.69
N PRO A 226 22.64 8.24 -7.35
CA PRO A 226 23.59 7.44 -6.57
C PRO A 226 23.43 5.92 -6.74
N PHE A 227 22.38 5.45 -7.45
CA PHE A 227 22.01 4.04 -7.60
C PHE A 227 21.98 3.68 -9.10
N PRO A 228 23.16 3.50 -9.73
CA PRO A 228 23.27 3.39 -11.18
C PRO A 228 22.53 2.18 -11.76
N ASP A 229 22.36 1.10 -10.99
CA ASP A 229 21.55 -0.06 -11.34
C ASP A 229 20.06 0.32 -11.49
N ALA A 230 19.51 1.01 -10.49
CA ALA A 230 18.11 1.45 -10.50
C ALA A 230 17.87 2.56 -11.53
N LEU A 231 18.82 3.48 -11.72
CA LEU A 231 18.73 4.52 -12.74
C LEU A 231 18.77 3.91 -14.16
N ALA A 232 19.66 2.94 -14.41
CA ALA A 232 19.72 2.27 -15.70
C ALA A 232 18.40 1.56 -16.02
N GLU A 233 17.80 0.88 -15.05
CA GLU A 233 16.48 0.26 -15.22
C GLU A 233 15.39 1.30 -15.50
N ALA A 234 15.37 2.43 -14.77
CA ALA A 234 14.42 3.53 -15.04
C ALA A 234 14.53 4.05 -16.49
N ILE A 235 15.76 4.24 -16.98
CA ILE A 235 16.02 4.72 -18.34
C ILE A 235 15.53 3.73 -19.38
N ARG A 236 15.70 2.42 -19.17
CA ARG A 236 15.20 1.38 -20.09
C ARG A 236 13.68 1.49 -20.27
N PHE A 237 12.94 1.68 -19.17
CA PHE A 237 11.47 1.80 -19.22
C PHE A 237 10.96 3.15 -19.72
N ARG A 238 11.82 4.05 -20.23
CA ARG A 238 11.37 5.22 -21.01
C ARG A 238 10.94 4.86 -22.44
N ASP A 239 11.39 3.70 -22.93
CA ASP A 239 11.03 3.22 -24.25
C ASP A 239 9.63 2.59 -24.24
N ASP A 240 8.66 3.27 -24.87
CA ASP A 240 7.29 2.76 -24.99
C ASP A 240 7.24 1.43 -25.74
N LYS A 241 8.17 1.21 -26.68
CA LYS A 241 8.24 -0.05 -27.42
C LYS A 241 8.62 -1.20 -26.49
N LEU A 242 9.59 -1.00 -25.60
CA LEU A 242 9.94 -1.98 -24.58
C LEU A 242 8.75 -2.25 -23.64
N ILE A 243 8.05 -1.20 -23.18
CA ILE A 243 6.84 -1.36 -22.36
C ILE A 243 5.81 -2.22 -23.08
N GLN A 244 5.55 -1.93 -24.36
CA GLN A 244 4.59 -2.69 -25.17
C GLN A 244 5.02 -4.15 -25.35
N GLU A 245 6.28 -4.40 -25.72
CA GLU A 245 6.83 -5.74 -25.90
C GLU A 245 6.74 -6.58 -24.61
N VAL A 246 7.12 -5.99 -23.46
CA VAL A 246 7.00 -6.66 -22.15
C VAL A 246 5.54 -6.94 -21.79
N THR A 247 4.65 -5.96 -22.02
CA THR A 247 3.22 -6.11 -21.73
C THR A 247 2.59 -7.21 -22.58
N GLU A 248 2.89 -7.25 -23.87
CA GLU A 248 2.40 -8.27 -24.79
C GLU A 248 2.99 -9.65 -24.46
N ALA A 249 4.27 -9.72 -24.11
CA ALA A 249 4.93 -10.96 -23.70
C ALA A 249 4.33 -11.53 -22.41
N ASP A 250 4.15 -10.71 -21.37
CA ASP A 250 3.52 -11.15 -20.11
C ASP A 250 2.06 -11.56 -20.33
N LYS A 251 1.30 -10.81 -21.14
CA LYS A 251 -0.08 -11.17 -21.51
C LYS A 251 -0.13 -12.50 -22.26
N ALA A 252 0.73 -12.70 -23.27
CA ALA A 252 0.76 -13.92 -24.07
C ALA A 252 1.19 -15.14 -23.23
N LYS A 253 2.20 -14.97 -22.37
CA LYS A 253 2.66 -15.97 -21.40
C LYS A 253 1.51 -16.41 -20.48
N ASN A 254 0.82 -15.46 -19.85
CA ASN A 254 -0.31 -15.74 -18.96
C ASN A 254 -1.47 -16.39 -19.72
N ALA A 255 -1.86 -15.83 -20.87
CA ALA A 255 -2.95 -16.38 -21.68
C ALA A 255 -2.67 -17.83 -22.12
N LYS A 256 -1.41 -18.12 -22.49
CA LYS A 256 -0.98 -19.48 -22.83
C LYS A 256 -1.07 -20.41 -21.62
N TRP A 257 -0.53 -20.00 -20.47
CA TRP A 257 -0.48 -20.83 -19.27
C TRP A 257 -1.88 -21.13 -18.70
N TYR A 258 -2.69 -20.08 -18.50
CA TYR A 258 -4.07 -20.23 -18.01
C TYR A 258 -4.96 -20.92 -19.04
N GLY A 259 -4.82 -20.61 -20.34
CA GLY A 259 -5.61 -21.21 -21.40
C GLY A 259 -5.34 -22.71 -21.57
N ASP A 260 -4.08 -23.14 -21.54
CA ASP A 260 -3.71 -24.56 -21.55
C ASP A 260 -4.27 -25.30 -20.33
N LEU A 261 -4.15 -24.72 -19.13
CA LEU A 261 -4.75 -25.30 -17.93
C LEU A 261 -6.26 -25.40 -18.02
N GLN A 262 -6.94 -24.35 -18.48
CA GLN A 262 -8.39 -24.36 -18.63
C GLN A 262 -8.85 -25.42 -19.62
N GLN A 263 -8.13 -25.64 -20.72
CA GLN A 263 -8.45 -26.69 -21.70
C GLN A 263 -8.25 -28.10 -21.15
N ARG A 264 -7.17 -28.31 -20.39
CA ARG A 264 -6.83 -29.62 -19.81
C ARG A 264 -7.58 -29.94 -18.51
N ASP A 265 -8.32 -28.98 -17.96
CA ASP A 265 -9.09 -29.16 -16.74
C ASP A 265 -10.30 -30.10 -16.99
N ALA A 266 -10.10 -31.39 -16.73
CA ALA A 266 -11.14 -32.41 -16.80
C ALA A 266 -12.35 -32.11 -15.89
N GLY A 267 -12.15 -31.34 -14.80
CA GLY A 267 -13.22 -30.91 -13.92
C GLY A 267 -14.15 -29.86 -14.51
N LEU A 268 -13.66 -29.03 -15.43
CA LEU A 268 -14.48 -28.10 -16.21
C LEU A 268 -15.03 -28.74 -17.48
N ASN A 269 -14.17 -29.43 -18.24
CA ASN A 269 -14.47 -29.85 -19.61
C ASN A 269 -14.89 -31.32 -19.76
N GLY A 270 -14.86 -32.08 -18.66
CA GLY A 270 -15.25 -33.48 -18.66
C GLY A 270 -16.75 -33.68 -18.93
N LYS A 271 -17.14 -34.91 -19.26
CA LYS A 271 -18.54 -35.30 -19.53
C LYS A 271 -19.50 -34.88 -18.41
N THR A 272 -19.05 -35.01 -17.16
CA THR A 272 -19.76 -34.53 -15.98
C THR A 272 -18.86 -33.53 -15.25
N PRO A 273 -19.18 -32.22 -15.26
CA PRO A 273 -18.37 -31.23 -14.58
C PRO A 273 -18.26 -31.51 -13.08
N TRP A 274 -17.11 -31.21 -12.49
CA TRP A 274 -16.82 -31.53 -11.09
C TRP A 274 -17.47 -30.59 -10.07
N TYR A 275 -18.18 -29.56 -10.51
CA TYR A 275 -19.14 -28.82 -9.68
C TYR A 275 -20.54 -29.43 -9.66
N SER A 276 -20.82 -30.44 -10.51
CA SER A 276 -22.13 -31.07 -10.60
C SER A 276 -22.40 -32.03 -9.44
N SER A 277 -23.63 -32.05 -8.95
CA SER A 277 -24.11 -33.05 -7.98
C SER A 277 -24.23 -34.46 -8.57
N ALA A 278 -24.19 -34.60 -9.90
CA ALA A 278 -24.23 -35.89 -10.59
C ALA A 278 -22.87 -36.59 -10.71
N LEU A 279 -21.76 -35.93 -10.32
CA LEU A 279 -20.44 -36.56 -10.33
C LEU A 279 -20.33 -37.60 -9.21
N ASP A 280 -19.91 -38.82 -9.56
CA ASP A 280 -19.43 -39.80 -8.58
C ASP A 280 -17.99 -39.45 -8.16
N ASP A 281 -17.87 -38.97 -6.93
CA ASP A 281 -16.60 -38.61 -6.28
C ASP A 281 -16.23 -39.61 -5.16
N SER A 282 -16.78 -40.83 -5.16
CA SER A 282 -16.52 -41.85 -4.13
C SER A 282 -15.03 -42.22 -4.02
N ASN A 283 -14.31 -42.21 -5.15
CA ASN A 283 -12.89 -42.58 -5.23
C ASN A 283 -11.92 -41.40 -5.05
N TRP A 284 -12.41 -40.20 -4.72
CA TRP A 284 -11.54 -39.03 -4.52
C TRP A 284 -10.74 -39.15 -3.22
N ALA A 285 -9.51 -38.61 -3.20
CA ALA A 285 -8.68 -38.59 -2.02
C ALA A 285 -9.29 -37.68 -0.93
N SER A 286 -8.92 -37.89 0.34
CA SER A 286 -9.32 -37.00 1.43
C SER A 286 -8.32 -35.85 1.58
N PHE A 287 -8.81 -34.66 1.92
CA PHE A 287 -8.03 -33.47 2.25
C PHE A 287 -8.66 -32.78 3.47
N SER A 288 -7.84 -32.31 4.41
CA SER A 288 -8.32 -31.58 5.57
C SER A 288 -8.36 -30.09 5.28
N VAL A 289 -9.50 -29.45 5.54
CA VAL A 289 -9.66 -27.99 5.50
C VAL A 289 -9.73 -27.44 6.92
N PRO A 290 -8.99 -26.37 7.26
CA PRO A 290 -7.85 -25.84 6.49
C PRO A 290 -6.67 -26.81 6.44
N GLY A 291 -5.73 -26.53 5.53
CA GLY A 291 -4.55 -27.36 5.33
C GLY A 291 -3.81 -27.02 4.03
N PHE A 292 -2.61 -27.56 3.88
CA PHE A 292 -1.81 -27.45 2.66
C PHE A 292 -1.64 -28.83 2.03
N ARG A 293 -1.41 -28.86 0.72
CA ARG A 293 -0.94 -30.08 0.07
C ARG A 293 0.45 -30.42 0.61
N PRO A 294 0.74 -31.70 0.93
CA PRO A 294 2.04 -32.10 1.45
C PRO A 294 3.14 -32.02 0.39
N GLU A 295 2.79 -32.32 -0.86
CA GLU A 295 3.70 -32.27 -2.00
C GLU A 295 3.50 -30.99 -2.81
N PRO A 296 4.59 -30.40 -3.37
CA PRO A 296 4.47 -29.27 -4.27
C PRO A 296 3.52 -29.55 -5.44
N PHE A 297 2.64 -28.60 -5.74
CA PHE A 297 1.66 -28.72 -6.81
C PHE A 297 1.43 -27.40 -7.54
N THR A 298 1.48 -27.47 -8.86
CA THR A 298 1.13 -26.39 -9.78
C THR A 298 0.13 -26.91 -10.81
N GLY A 299 -0.91 -26.13 -11.08
CA GLY A 299 -2.03 -26.47 -11.95
C GLY A 299 -3.37 -26.34 -11.25
N VAL A 300 -4.35 -27.16 -11.62
CA VAL A 300 -5.72 -27.10 -11.11
C VAL A 300 -6.06 -28.32 -10.29
N TRP A 301 -6.63 -28.10 -9.12
CA TRP A 301 -7.16 -29.14 -8.25
C TRP A 301 -8.48 -28.70 -7.64
N TRP A 302 -9.30 -29.68 -7.27
CA TRP A 302 -10.67 -29.48 -6.84
C TRP A 302 -10.89 -30.05 -5.45
N LEU A 303 -11.71 -29.35 -4.69
CA LEU A 303 -12.27 -29.81 -3.43
C LEU A 303 -13.78 -29.95 -3.53
N ARG A 304 -14.35 -30.97 -2.90
CA ARG A 304 -15.79 -31.20 -2.81
C ARG A 304 -16.21 -31.58 -1.39
N LYS A 305 -17.31 -30.99 -0.91
CA LYS A 305 -17.95 -31.37 0.36
C LYS A 305 -19.47 -31.32 0.21
N THR A 306 -20.13 -32.37 0.65
CA THR A 306 -21.60 -32.35 0.83
C THR A 306 -21.88 -31.97 2.27
N VAL A 307 -22.72 -30.98 2.47
CA VAL A 307 -23.21 -30.55 3.78
C VAL A 307 -24.71 -30.81 3.89
N GLN A 308 -25.18 -31.11 5.10
CA GLN A 308 -26.61 -31.23 5.39
C GLN A 308 -27.10 -29.96 6.08
N LEU A 309 -28.18 -29.39 5.55
CA LEU A 309 -28.83 -28.21 6.10
C LEU A 309 -30.25 -28.54 6.55
N THR A 310 -30.65 -28.00 7.69
CA THR A 310 -32.07 -27.89 8.03
C THR A 310 -32.76 -26.89 7.09
N ALA A 311 -34.10 -26.94 7.00
CA ALA A 311 -34.87 -25.97 6.21
C ALA A 311 -34.58 -24.51 6.64
N LYS A 312 -34.42 -24.28 7.95
CA LYS A 312 -34.06 -22.98 8.51
C LYS A 312 -32.67 -22.52 8.05
N GLN A 313 -31.65 -23.38 8.20
CA GLN A 313 -30.29 -23.04 7.76
C GLN A 313 -30.22 -22.75 6.26
N ALA A 314 -30.92 -23.54 5.44
CA ALA A 314 -30.96 -23.33 3.99
C ALA A 314 -31.63 -22.00 3.60
N ALA A 315 -32.67 -21.58 4.34
CA ALA A 315 -33.38 -20.33 4.07
C ALA A 315 -32.62 -19.08 4.57
N GLU A 316 -31.87 -19.19 5.67
CA GLU A 316 -31.20 -18.04 6.29
C GLU A 316 -29.77 -17.80 5.78
N ALA A 317 -29.09 -18.84 5.30
CA ALA A 317 -27.68 -18.75 4.91
C ALA A 317 -27.48 -17.78 3.74
N ASN A 318 -26.65 -16.76 3.95
CA ASN A 318 -26.36 -15.71 2.97
C ASN A 318 -24.87 -15.51 2.70
N THR A 319 -24.01 -16.22 3.43
CA THR A 319 -22.55 -16.06 3.35
C THR A 319 -21.84 -17.41 3.37
N LEU A 320 -20.86 -17.56 2.48
CA LEU A 320 -19.88 -18.62 2.48
C LEU A 320 -18.49 -18.05 2.80
N ARG A 321 -17.85 -18.60 3.83
CA ARG A 321 -16.49 -18.29 4.26
C ARG A 321 -15.56 -19.47 4.01
N LEU A 322 -14.45 -19.20 3.31
CA LEU A 322 -13.42 -20.19 2.99
C LEU A 322 -12.00 -19.68 3.29
N GLY A 323 -11.86 -18.95 4.39
CA GLY A 323 -10.59 -18.41 4.87
C GLY A 323 -9.83 -17.60 3.82
N SER A 324 -8.55 -17.88 3.65
CA SER A 324 -7.77 -17.50 2.47
C SER A 324 -7.20 -18.75 1.81
N ILE A 325 -7.12 -18.74 0.49
CA ILE A 325 -6.65 -19.86 -0.34
C ILE A 325 -5.37 -19.39 -1.03
N VAL A 326 -4.33 -20.22 -1.04
CA VAL A 326 -3.10 -19.90 -1.76
C VAL A 326 -3.38 -19.89 -3.27
N ASP A 327 -3.05 -18.76 -3.88
CA ASP A 327 -3.35 -18.36 -5.26
C ASP A 327 -4.84 -18.07 -5.53
N ALA A 328 -5.49 -18.78 -6.44
CA ALA A 328 -6.81 -18.39 -6.94
C ALA A 328 -7.85 -19.50 -6.77
N ASP A 329 -9.12 -19.11 -6.64
CA ASP A 329 -10.24 -20.01 -6.50
C ASP A 329 -11.51 -19.56 -7.25
N GLU A 330 -12.31 -20.55 -7.64
CA GLU A 330 -13.70 -20.39 -8.07
C GLU A 330 -14.57 -21.37 -7.27
N VAL A 331 -15.69 -20.89 -6.75
CA VAL A 331 -16.52 -21.64 -5.81
C VAL A 331 -17.92 -21.85 -6.36
N TYR A 332 -18.40 -23.08 -6.24
CA TYR A 332 -19.69 -23.52 -6.74
C TYR A 332 -20.53 -24.11 -5.61
N ILE A 333 -21.82 -23.77 -5.59
CA ILE A 333 -22.82 -24.37 -4.72
C ILE A 333 -23.90 -25.01 -5.59
N ASN A 334 -24.14 -26.30 -5.40
CA ASN A 334 -25.14 -27.06 -6.16
C ASN A 334 -24.99 -26.93 -7.70
N GLY A 335 -23.76 -26.72 -8.17
CA GLY A 335 -23.42 -26.54 -9.58
C GLY A 335 -23.44 -25.10 -10.09
N THR A 336 -23.86 -24.13 -9.28
CA THR A 336 -23.87 -22.70 -9.61
C THR A 336 -22.62 -22.03 -9.09
N LEU A 337 -21.90 -21.28 -9.93
CA LEU A 337 -20.77 -20.45 -9.51
C LEU A 337 -21.28 -19.32 -8.59
N VAL A 338 -20.73 -19.20 -7.39
CA VAL A 338 -21.12 -18.19 -6.39
C VAL A 338 -20.06 -17.12 -6.17
N GLY A 339 -18.82 -17.36 -6.57
CA GLY A 339 -17.76 -16.36 -6.47
C GLY A 339 -16.40 -16.88 -6.86
N ASN A 340 -15.46 -15.96 -6.98
CA ASN A 340 -14.07 -16.24 -7.29
C ASN A 340 -13.13 -15.19 -6.66
N THR A 341 -11.90 -15.58 -6.38
CA THR A 341 -10.81 -14.69 -5.95
C THR A 341 -9.54 -15.09 -6.70
N THR A 342 -8.75 -14.12 -7.17
CA THR A 342 -7.68 -14.37 -8.14
C THR A 342 -6.26 -14.41 -7.55
N TYR A 343 -6.10 -14.19 -6.23
CA TYR A 343 -4.80 -14.23 -5.56
C TYR A 343 -4.92 -14.51 -4.05
N GLN A 344 -3.80 -14.77 -3.37
CA GLN A 344 -3.79 -15.39 -2.05
C GLN A 344 -4.43 -14.58 -0.91
N TYR A 345 -4.30 -13.25 -0.90
CA TYR A 345 -4.52 -12.48 0.34
C TYR A 345 -5.97 -12.07 0.65
N PRO A 346 -6.94 -11.95 -0.27
CA PRO A 346 -8.31 -11.61 0.09
C PRO A 346 -8.99 -12.69 0.92
N PRO A 347 -9.71 -12.33 1.99
CA PRO A 347 -10.63 -13.26 2.62
C PRO A 347 -11.68 -13.76 1.61
N ARG A 348 -11.92 -15.07 1.57
CA ARG A 348 -12.96 -15.68 0.73
C ARG A 348 -14.29 -15.54 1.45
N ARG A 349 -15.01 -14.48 1.10
CA ARG A 349 -16.36 -14.19 1.57
C ARG A 349 -17.27 -14.02 0.37
N TYR A 350 -18.05 -15.05 0.09
CA TYR A 350 -18.97 -15.04 -1.05
C TYR A 350 -20.40 -14.91 -0.56
N ALA A 351 -21.14 -13.98 -1.17
CA ALA A 351 -22.57 -13.92 -0.98
C ALA A 351 -23.21 -15.18 -1.57
N VAL A 352 -24.10 -15.81 -0.80
CA VAL A 352 -24.86 -16.98 -1.25
C VAL A 352 -26.18 -16.48 -1.82
N PRO A 353 -26.47 -16.73 -3.11
CA PRO A 353 -27.75 -16.35 -3.70
C PRO A 353 -28.95 -16.96 -2.98
N GLU A 354 -30.04 -16.19 -2.88
CA GLU A 354 -31.30 -16.68 -2.34
C GLU A 354 -31.78 -17.92 -3.10
N ASN A 355 -32.42 -18.86 -2.38
CA ASN A 355 -32.97 -20.11 -2.93
C ASN A 355 -31.94 -21.06 -3.57
N LEU A 356 -30.63 -20.78 -3.48
CA LEU A 356 -29.60 -21.69 -4.00
C LEU A 356 -29.40 -22.92 -3.11
N LEU A 357 -29.58 -22.76 -1.81
CA LEU A 357 -29.49 -23.83 -0.81
C LEU A 357 -30.86 -24.47 -0.58
N LYS A 358 -30.86 -25.75 -0.24
CA LYS A 358 -32.07 -26.54 0.05
C LYS A 358 -31.95 -27.28 1.38
N ALA A 359 -33.07 -27.65 1.98
CA ALA A 359 -33.07 -28.60 3.09
C ALA A 359 -32.46 -29.95 2.64
N GLY A 360 -31.68 -30.57 3.51
CA GLY A 360 -30.91 -31.77 3.21
C GLY A 360 -29.57 -31.47 2.56
N ASN A 361 -29.17 -32.30 1.58
CA ASN A 361 -27.85 -32.29 0.98
C ASN A 361 -27.61 -31.07 0.06
N ASN A 362 -26.50 -30.37 0.28
CA ASN A 362 -25.98 -29.33 -0.60
C ASN A 362 -24.50 -29.61 -0.90
N LEU A 363 -24.12 -29.48 -2.17
CA LEU A 363 -22.75 -29.69 -2.61
C LEU A 363 -22.02 -28.34 -2.67
N LEU A 364 -20.87 -28.27 -2.01
CA LEU A 364 -19.85 -27.25 -2.22
C LEU A 364 -18.72 -27.85 -3.06
N ALA A 365 -18.33 -27.14 -4.12
CA ALA A 365 -17.15 -27.47 -4.91
C ALA A 365 -16.25 -26.24 -5.06
N VAL A 366 -14.95 -26.41 -4.85
CA VAL A 366 -13.95 -25.34 -4.95
C VAL A 366 -12.92 -25.76 -5.97
N ARG A 367 -12.80 -25.00 -7.04
CA ARG A 367 -11.72 -25.12 -8.03
C ARG A 367 -10.59 -24.21 -7.58
N ILE A 368 -9.39 -24.75 -7.44
CA ILE A 368 -8.21 -24.01 -7.00
C ILE A 368 -7.17 -24.04 -8.12
N THR A 369 -6.69 -22.87 -8.51
CA THR A 369 -5.59 -22.72 -9.47
C THR A 369 -4.33 -22.33 -8.71
N ALA A 370 -3.36 -23.25 -8.68
CA ALA A 370 -2.06 -23.08 -8.04
C ALA A 370 -0.99 -22.77 -9.09
N THR A 371 -0.15 -21.78 -8.82
CA THR A 371 0.79 -21.17 -9.77
C THR A 371 2.25 -21.37 -9.40
N ASN A 372 2.55 -21.56 -8.11
CA ASN A 372 3.90 -21.42 -7.56
C ASN A 372 4.38 -22.63 -6.72
N GLY A 373 3.68 -23.76 -6.77
CA GLY A 373 4.08 -24.99 -6.10
C GLY A 373 3.57 -25.14 -4.66
N LYS A 374 3.32 -24.06 -3.92
CA LYS A 374 2.62 -24.14 -2.62
C LYS A 374 1.13 -23.90 -2.87
N THR A 375 0.27 -24.75 -2.31
CA THR A 375 -1.19 -24.53 -2.42
C THR A 375 -1.94 -25.14 -1.25
N GLY A 376 -3.03 -24.51 -0.85
CA GLY A 376 -3.80 -24.90 0.33
C GLY A 376 -4.78 -23.82 0.77
N LEU A 377 -5.49 -24.11 1.85
CA LEU A 377 -6.41 -23.22 2.55
C LEU A 377 -5.79 -22.88 3.90
N MET A 378 -5.62 -21.58 4.14
CA MET A 378 -4.83 -21.02 5.23
C MET A 378 -5.41 -21.37 6.61
N PRO A 379 -4.64 -22.00 7.52
CA PRO A 379 -5.06 -22.21 8.90
C PRO A 379 -5.36 -20.88 9.63
N ASP A 380 -6.10 -20.95 10.74
CA ASP A 380 -6.51 -19.82 11.58
C ASP A 380 -7.37 -18.73 10.88
N LYS A 381 -7.91 -19.04 9.70
CA LYS A 381 -8.92 -18.23 9.01
C LYS A 381 -10.30 -18.91 9.12
N PRO A 382 -11.43 -18.18 8.97
CA PRO A 382 -12.77 -18.75 9.20
C PRO A 382 -13.29 -19.59 8.01
N TYR A 383 -13.86 -20.77 8.30
CA TYR A 383 -14.45 -21.69 7.33
C TYR A 383 -15.88 -22.07 7.73
N TRP A 384 -16.90 -21.44 7.13
CA TRP A 384 -18.29 -21.71 7.48
C TRP A 384 -19.29 -21.33 6.39
N LEU A 385 -20.49 -21.91 6.42
CA LEU A 385 -21.64 -21.54 5.61
C LEU A 385 -22.79 -21.09 6.53
N GLY A 386 -23.44 -19.97 6.24
CA GLY A 386 -24.56 -19.50 7.07
C GLY A 386 -24.69 -17.99 7.14
N THR A 387 -24.94 -17.49 8.35
CA THR A 387 -24.91 -16.06 8.70
C THR A 387 -23.84 -15.80 9.75
N ASP A 388 -23.57 -14.54 10.07
CA ASP A 388 -22.58 -14.18 11.11
C ASP A 388 -22.97 -14.71 12.52
N HIS A 389 -24.26 -15.03 12.73
CA HIS A 389 -24.78 -15.57 14.00
C HIS A 389 -25.01 -17.09 13.97
N ASN A 390 -25.37 -17.66 12.81
CA ASN A 390 -25.66 -19.09 12.65
C ASN A 390 -24.70 -19.69 11.62
N LYS A 391 -23.60 -20.28 12.10
CA LYS A 391 -22.50 -20.80 11.27
C LYS A 391 -22.48 -22.32 11.25
N LEU A 392 -22.55 -22.91 10.07
CA LEU A 392 -22.18 -24.31 9.85
C LEU A 392 -20.68 -24.39 9.60
N ASP A 393 -19.92 -25.04 10.48
CA ASP A 393 -18.48 -25.26 10.29
C ASP A 393 -18.20 -26.11 9.05
N LEU A 394 -17.25 -25.65 8.23
CA LEU A 394 -16.82 -26.32 7.01
C LEU A 394 -15.48 -27.07 7.17
N SER A 395 -14.86 -26.97 8.33
CA SER A 395 -13.57 -27.59 8.64
C SER A 395 -13.62 -29.13 8.59
N GLY A 396 -12.45 -29.76 8.63
CA GLY A 396 -12.27 -31.20 8.59
C GLY A 396 -12.24 -31.77 7.17
N PRO A 397 -12.73 -33.00 6.94
CA PRO A 397 -12.50 -33.70 5.69
C PRO A 397 -13.32 -33.11 4.53
N TRP A 398 -12.64 -32.99 3.40
CA TRP A 398 -13.15 -32.71 2.06
C TRP A 398 -12.60 -33.75 1.09
N LYS A 399 -13.31 -33.98 0.00
CA LYS A 399 -12.82 -34.80 -1.11
C LYS A 399 -11.95 -33.95 -2.02
N MET A 400 -10.85 -34.51 -2.52
CA MET A 400 -9.85 -33.81 -3.31
C MET A 400 -9.49 -34.59 -4.58
N HIS A 401 -9.36 -33.88 -5.70
CA HIS A 401 -8.81 -34.45 -6.94
C HIS A 401 -8.02 -33.43 -7.75
N SER A 402 -6.86 -33.82 -8.28
CA SER A 402 -6.09 -32.99 -9.22
C SER A 402 -6.66 -33.13 -10.62
N SER A 403 -6.92 -32.02 -11.31
CA SER A 403 -7.49 -32.00 -12.66
C SER A 403 -6.42 -31.91 -13.73
N ALA A 404 -5.56 -30.91 -13.62
CA ALA A 404 -4.49 -30.65 -14.58
C ALA A 404 -3.23 -30.21 -13.82
N LYS A 405 -2.07 -30.75 -14.21
CA LYS A 405 -0.76 -30.25 -13.75
C LYS A 405 -0.20 -29.24 -14.75
N ALA A 406 0.59 -28.30 -14.27
CA ALA A 406 1.37 -27.39 -15.11
C ALA A 406 2.76 -27.16 -14.49
N GLU A 407 3.66 -26.63 -15.31
CA GLU A 407 4.90 -26.01 -14.82
C GLU A 407 4.59 -24.74 -14.03
N LEU A 408 5.54 -24.30 -13.19
CA LEU A 408 5.45 -23.03 -12.46
C LEU A 408 5.12 -21.88 -13.43
N LEU A 409 4.14 -21.05 -13.05
CA LEU A 409 3.84 -19.84 -13.80
C LEU A 409 5.02 -18.87 -13.63
N PRO A 410 5.72 -18.48 -14.70
CA PRO A 410 6.79 -17.50 -14.55
C PRO A 410 6.17 -16.14 -14.16
N GLY A 411 6.78 -15.48 -13.18
CA GLY A 411 6.29 -14.18 -12.67
C GLY A 411 6.21 -13.10 -13.75
N ASP A 412 5.34 -12.12 -13.51
CA ASP A 412 5.22 -10.94 -14.37
C ASP A 412 6.33 -9.92 -14.08
N THR A 413 6.60 -9.06 -15.06
CA THR A 413 7.65 -8.06 -14.97
C THR A 413 7.25 -6.90 -14.04
N PHE A 414 5.94 -6.71 -13.82
CA PHE A 414 5.34 -5.62 -13.05
C PHE A 414 5.95 -4.25 -13.39
N ILE A 415 5.73 -3.78 -14.63
CA ILE A 415 6.29 -2.52 -15.14
C ILE A 415 6.07 -1.35 -14.16
N ARG A 416 4.88 -1.25 -13.55
CA ARG A 416 4.55 -0.20 -12.57
C ARG A 416 5.42 -0.17 -11.29
N TRP A 417 6.18 -1.22 -11.01
CA TRP A 417 7.11 -1.31 -9.87
C TRP A 417 8.53 -0.88 -10.23
N LYS A 418 8.79 -0.61 -11.50
CA LYS A 418 10.12 -0.20 -11.96
C LYS A 418 10.47 1.18 -11.40
N PRO A 419 11.77 1.47 -11.21
CA PRO A 419 12.21 2.72 -10.58
C PRO A 419 11.67 3.94 -11.33
N LEU A 420 11.53 5.09 -10.66
CA LEU A 420 11.08 6.39 -11.21
C LEU A 420 9.58 6.54 -11.51
N GLY A 421 8.94 5.49 -12.02
CA GLY A 421 7.61 5.60 -12.62
C GLY A 421 6.53 6.17 -11.69
N LEU A 422 6.53 5.77 -10.41
CA LEU A 422 5.52 6.21 -9.44
C LEU A 422 5.82 7.59 -8.88
N PHE A 423 7.09 7.95 -8.70
CA PHE A 423 7.43 9.32 -8.34
C PHE A 423 6.85 10.31 -9.36
N ASN A 424 7.14 10.08 -10.64
CA ASN A 424 6.72 10.98 -11.70
C ASN A 424 5.21 11.05 -11.87
N GLY A 425 4.53 9.90 -11.80
CA GLY A 425 3.11 9.80 -12.08
C GLY A 425 2.20 10.16 -10.90
N LEU A 426 2.58 9.74 -9.69
CA LEU A 426 1.72 9.81 -8.51
C LEU A 426 2.21 10.90 -7.53
N THR A 427 3.50 10.90 -7.18
CA THR A 427 4.03 11.83 -6.16
C THR A 427 4.23 13.25 -6.68
N ALA A 428 4.78 13.42 -7.89
CA ALA A 428 5.22 14.71 -8.39
C ALA A 428 4.11 15.79 -8.41
N PRO A 429 2.86 15.50 -8.84
CA PRO A 429 1.79 16.50 -8.77
C PRO A 429 1.44 16.94 -7.34
N LEU A 430 1.62 16.08 -6.34
CA LEU A 430 1.34 16.41 -4.93
C LEU A 430 2.32 17.44 -4.36
N THR A 431 3.54 17.51 -4.90
CA THR A 431 4.62 18.38 -4.37
C THR A 431 4.34 19.88 -4.51
N TYR A 432 3.31 20.26 -5.28
CA TYR A 432 2.88 21.65 -5.44
C TYR A 432 1.97 22.15 -4.32
N LEU A 433 1.40 21.26 -3.50
CA LEU A 433 0.66 21.64 -2.29
C LEU A 433 1.54 21.51 -1.05
N PRO A 434 1.57 22.52 -0.17
CA PRO A 434 2.11 22.36 1.18
C PRO A 434 1.32 21.29 1.93
N VAL A 435 2.01 20.48 2.72
CA VAL A 435 1.42 19.41 3.53
C VAL A 435 2.05 19.38 4.93
N LYS A 436 1.32 18.88 5.93
CA LYS A 436 1.79 18.73 7.31
C LYS A 436 2.90 17.69 7.42
N GLY A 437 2.80 16.58 6.69
CA GLY A 437 3.73 15.47 6.79
C GLY A 437 3.42 14.32 5.84
N VAL A 438 4.30 13.31 5.86
CA VAL A 438 4.12 12.04 5.15
C VAL A 438 3.99 10.91 6.16
N ILE A 439 3.02 10.02 5.95
CA ILE A 439 2.98 8.70 6.57
C ILE A 439 3.33 7.64 5.52
N TRP A 440 4.27 6.75 5.84
CA TRP A 440 4.85 5.79 4.89
C TRP A 440 4.79 4.37 5.43
N TYR A 441 4.16 3.45 4.69
CA TYR A 441 4.20 2.03 5.03
C TYR A 441 4.61 1.20 3.81
N GLN A 442 5.89 0.85 3.79
CA GLN A 442 6.49 0.05 2.75
C GLN A 442 7.74 -0.66 3.27
N GLY A 443 8.03 -1.79 2.65
CA GLY A 443 9.30 -2.48 2.77
C GLY A 443 9.25 -3.90 2.23
N GLU A 444 8.08 -4.54 2.22
CA GLU A 444 7.92 -5.96 1.95
C GLU A 444 8.49 -6.37 0.58
N SER A 445 8.34 -5.53 -0.44
CA SER A 445 8.92 -5.76 -1.78
C SER A 445 10.45 -5.61 -1.83
N ASN A 446 11.07 -5.00 -0.82
CA ASN A 446 12.51 -4.84 -0.71
C ASN A 446 13.16 -5.83 0.27
N VAL A 447 12.42 -6.76 0.90
CA VAL A 447 12.96 -7.75 1.85
C VAL A 447 14.12 -8.53 1.24
N GLY A 448 13.98 -8.98 -0.02
CA GLY A 448 15.04 -9.72 -0.72
C GLY A 448 16.33 -8.91 -0.97
N GLN A 449 16.27 -7.59 -0.85
CA GLN A 449 17.39 -6.66 -1.05
C GLN A 449 17.52 -5.66 0.12
N TYR A 450 17.22 -6.11 1.35
CA TYR A 450 17.11 -5.23 2.52
C TYR A 450 18.35 -4.37 2.78
N ALA A 451 19.54 -4.86 2.44
CA ALA A 451 20.80 -4.13 2.59
C ALA A 451 20.86 -2.82 1.78
N GLN A 452 20.08 -2.72 0.69
CA GLN A 452 20.00 -1.52 -0.16
C GLN A 452 18.87 -0.57 0.28
N TYR A 453 18.01 -0.99 1.22
CA TYR A 453 16.82 -0.24 1.57
C TYR A 453 17.14 1.11 2.24
N GLN A 454 17.94 1.11 3.31
CA GLN A 454 18.28 2.31 4.07
C GLN A 454 18.87 3.44 3.21
N PRO A 455 19.89 3.22 2.36
CA PRO A 455 20.43 4.30 1.51
C PRO A 455 19.41 4.80 0.48
N ARG A 456 18.58 3.93 -0.10
CA ARG A 456 17.54 4.33 -1.06
C ARG A 456 16.41 5.11 -0.39
N PHE A 457 15.93 4.63 0.75
CA PHE A 457 14.83 5.26 1.48
C PHE A 457 15.23 6.64 2.02
N THR A 458 16.42 6.77 2.61
CA THR A 458 16.91 8.09 3.06
C THR A 458 17.16 9.06 1.91
N ALA A 459 17.66 8.59 0.75
CA ALA A 459 17.75 9.41 -0.46
C ALA A 459 16.37 9.87 -0.96
N MET A 460 15.36 8.99 -0.94
CA MET A 460 13.97 9.33 -1.29
C MET A 460 13.40 10.41 -0.36
N ILE A 461 13.56 10.26 0.97
CA ILE A 461 13.07 11.24 1.97
C ILE A 461 13.65 12.63 1.69
N ARG A 462 14.98 12.71 1.51
CA ARG A 462 15.68 13.98 1.24
C ARG A 462 15.23 14.62 -0.06
N ASP A 463 15.08 13.82 -1.12
CA ASP A 463 14.62 14.31 -2.41
C ASP A 463 13.18 14.80 -2.33
N TRP A 464 12.26 14.05 -1.73
CA TRP A 464 10.88 14.48 -1.54
C TRP A 464 10.82 15.83 -0.79
N ARG A 465 11.53 15.95 0.34
CA ARG A 465 11.65 17.23 1.06
C ARG A 465 12.10 18.37 0.15
N ALA A 466 13.11 18.14 -0.69
CA ALA A 466 13.59 19.14 -1.63
C ALA A 466 12.54 19.49 -2.69
N LYS A 467 11.79 18.51 -3.23
CA LYS A 467 10.73 18.75 -4.22
C LYS A 467 9.56 19.53 -3.64
N TRP A 468 9.10 19.20 -2.44
CA TRP A 468 8.06 19.98 -1.75
C TRP A 468 8.52 21.40 -1.45
N ALA A 469 9.74 21.58 -0.94
CA ALA A 469 10.30 22.90 -0.69
C ALA A 469 10.40 23.73 -1.98
N GLN A 470 10.89 23.12 -3.07
CA GLN A 470 11.01 23.76 -4.37
C GLN A 470 9.66 24.14 -4.99
N ASN A 471 8.68 23.24 -4.95
CA ASN A 471 7.45 23.38 -5.73
C ASN A 471 6.33 24.10 -4.97
N SER A 472 6.20 23.88 -3.67
CA SER A 472 5.16 24.50 -2.83
C SER A 472 5.66 25.70 -2.01
N GLY A 473 6.98 25.88 -1.90
CA GLY A 473 7.59 26.91 -1.06
C GLY A 473 7.63 26.56 0.44
N GLN A 474 7.39 25.30 0.79
CA GLN A 474 7.41 24.79 2.16
C GLN A 474 8.80 24.99 2.81
N GLN A 475 8.82 25.72 3.94
CA GLN A 475 10.07 26.19 4.58
C GLN A 475 10.64 25.20 5.62
N GLN A 476 9.77 24.49 6.33
CA GLN A 476 10.19 23.53 7.35
C GLN A 476 10.46 22.16 6.72
N PRO A 477 11.46 21.40 7.21
CA PRO A 477 11.71 20.05 6.70
C PRO A 477 10.44 19.23 6.92
N LEU A 478 9.88 18.67 5.85
CA LEU A 478 8.65 17.89 5.89
C LEU A 478 8.80 16.69 6.86
N PRO A 479 7.95 16.56 7.90
CA PRO A 479 7.92 15.38 8.77
C PRO A 479 7.69 14.10 7.96
N PHE A 480 8.46 13.06 8.28
CA PHE A 480 8.34 11.75 7.63
C PHE A 480 8.17 10.66 8.68
N LEU A 481 6.95 10.16 8.84
CA LEU A 481 6.60 9.11 9.78
C LEU A 481 6.45 7.80 9.01
N PHE A 482 7.03 6.72 9.49
CA PHE A 482 6.95 5.44 8.78
C PHE A 482 6.69 4.27 9.70
N VAL A 483 6.10 3.21 9.15
CA VAL A 483 5.77 1.99 9.89
C VAL A 483 6.82 0.92 9.59
N GLN A 484 7.42 0.37 10.65
CA GLN A 484 8.29 -0.78 10.56
C GLN A 484 7.49 -2.00 10.11
N LEU A 485 8.10 -2.96 9.40
CA LEU A 485 7.37 -4.17 9.02
C LEU A 485 6.83 -4.93 10.24
N ALA A 486 5.54 -5.28 10.17
CA ALA A 486 4.87 -6.10 11.18
C ALA A 486 5.35 -7.55 11.15
N ASN A 487 4.94 -8.35 12.12
CA ASN A 487 5.19 -9.79 12.12
C ASN A 487 4.49 -10.50 10.96
N TYR A 488 5.22 -11.41 10.32
CA TYR A 488 4.74 -12.23 9.21
C TYR A 488 5.54 -13.54 9.15
N LEU A 489 4.96 -14.60 8.58
CA LEU A 489 5.51 -15.96 8.51
C LEU A 489 5.50 -16.74 9.84
N GLU A 490 5.81 -18.03 9.75
CA GLU A 490 5.89 -18.94 10.90
C GLU A 490 7.02 -18.55 11.86
N LYS A 491 6.81 -18.83 13.14
CA LYS A 491 7.86 -18.64 14.16
C LYS A 491 8.93 -19.70 14.00
N THR A 492 10.20 -19.31 14.18
CA THR A 492 11.32 -20.24 14.27
C THR A 492 11.68 -20.50 15.72
N PRO A 493 11.88 -21.76 16.15
CA PRO A 493 12.15 -22.08 17.56
C PRO A 493 13.57 -21.68 17.99
N GLU A 494 14.52 -21.65 17.06
CA GLU A 494 15.91 -21.31 17.32
C GLU A 494 16.27 -19.96 16.68
N PRO A 495 17.31 -19.26 17.19
CA PRO A 495 17.82 -18.06 16.56
C PRO A 495 18.27 -18.37 15.13
N THR A 496 17.83 -17.55 14.17
CA THR A 496 18.17 -17.73 12.75
C THR A 496 18.43 -16.38 12.09
N ASP A 497 18.98 -16.40 10.88
CA ASP A 497 19.04 -15.22 10.05
C ASP A 497 17.68 -14.96 9.40
N SER A 498 17.29 -13.69 9.32
CA SER A 498 16.01 -13.27 8.75
C SER A 498 16.20 -12.01 7.92
N HIS A 499 15.86 -12.10 6.63
CA HIS A 499 15.84 -10.94 5.75
C HIS A 499 14.75 -9.94 6.16
N TRP A 500 13.65 -10.43 6.73
CA TRP A 500 12.58 -9.60 7.25
C TRP A 500 13.05 -8.75 8.44
N ALA A 501 13.78 -9.36 9.38
CA ALA A 501 14.45 -8.63 10.47
C ALA A 501 15.54 -7.68 9.95
N GLY A 502 16.31 -8.11 8.94
CA GLY A 502 17.29 -7.26 8.26
C GLY A 502 16.67 -5.97 7.70
N LEU A 503 15.47 -6.06 7.12
CA LEU A 503 14.74 -4.90 6.64
C LEU A 503 14.18 -4.04 7.77
N ARG A 504 13.65 -4.63 8.84
CA ARG A 504 13.22 -3.89 10.04
C ARG A 504 14.37 -3.05 10.62
N GLU A 505 15.57 -3.61 10.64
CA GLU A 505 16.79 -2.92 11.05
C GLU A 505 17.16 -1.78 10.08
N ALA A 506 17.07 -2.01 8.76
CA ALA A 506 17.28 -0.94 7.77
C ALA A 506 16.26 0.21 7.93
N GLN A 507 15.01 -0.09 8.27
CA GLN A 507 14.00 0.91 8.62
C GLN A 507 14.39 1.66 9.91
N ARG A 508 14.83 0.96 10.97
CA ARG A 508 15.30 1.59 12.20
C ARG A 508 16.50 2.52 11.96
N GLN A 509 17.47 2.08 11.15
CA GLN A 509 18.65 2.88 10.78
C GLN A 509 18.30 4.12 9.94
N SER A 510 17.13 4.15 9.30
CA SER A 510 16.64 5.32 8.57
C SER A 510 16.18 6.46 9.49
N LEU A 511 16.03 6.21 10.81
CA LEU A 511 15.84 7.26 11.83
C LEU A 511 17.04 8.21 11.98
N THR A 512 18.16 7.94 11.29
CA THR A 512 19.26 8.90 11.14
C THR A 512 18.85 10.17 10.40
N GLU A 513 17.75 10.15 9.63
CA GLU A 513 17.16 11.36 9.07
C GLU A 513 16.44 12.17 10.14
N ALA A 514 16.79 13.44 10.29
CA ALA A 514 16.09 14.35 11.18
C ALA A 514 14.61 14.52 10.78
N ASN A 515 13.77 14.92 11.75
CA ASN A 515 12.33 15.10 11.58
C ASN A 515 11.62 13.85 11.04
N THR A 516 12.02 12.68 11.55
CA THR A 516 11.40 11.39 11.24
C THR A 516 10.99 10.66 12.51
N ALA A 517 10.03 9.75 12.37
CA ALA A 517 9.70 8.78 13.41
C ALA A 517 9.31 7.44 12.79
N MET A 518 9.54 6.37 13.55
CA MET A 518 9.20 5.02 13.16
C MET A 518 8.22 4.43 14.18
N VAL A 519 7.08 3.95 13.68
CA VAL A 519 6.15 3.13 14.43
C VAL A 519 6.61 1.68 14.38
N VAL A 520 6.93 1.12 15.53
CA VAL A 520 7.28 -0.30 15.68
C VAL A 520 5.99 -1.14 15.60
N ALA A 521 5.99 -2.18 14.78
CA ALA A 521 4.81 -3.00 14.45
C ALA A 521 4.97 -4.50 14.78
N ILE A 522 6.04 -4.88 15.48
CA ILE A 522 6.41 -6.29 15.70
C ILE A 522 5.43 -7.07 16.59
N ASP A 523 4.44 -6.41 17.18
CA ASP A 523 3.42 -6.99 18.06
C ASP A 523 2.01 -7.02 17.45
N VAL A 524 1.83 -6.48 16.23
CA VAL A 524 0.52 -6.31 15.57
C VAL A 524 0.43 -7.01 14.21
N GLY A 525 1.25 -8.04 13.99
CA GLY A 525 1.28 -8.82 12.74
C GLY A 525 0.62 -10.21 12.83
N GLU A 526 0.39 -10.82 11.67
CA GLU A 526 -0.20 -12.16 11.54
C GLU A 526 0.80 -13.09 10.84
N TRP A 527 0.96 -14.31 11.33
CA TRP A 527 1.89 -15.28 10.72
C TRP A 527 1.46 -15.69 9.30
N ASN A 528 0.15 -15.68 9.05
CA ASN A 528 -0.48 -16.22 7.84
C ASN A 528 -1.02 -15.14 6.88
N ASP A 529 -0.83 -13.87 7.21
CA ASP A 529 -1.29 -12.75 6.39
C ASP A 529 -0.28 -11.61 6.45
N ILE A 530 0.18 -11.18 5.28
CA ILE A 530 1.13 -10.08 5.16
C ILE A 530 0.44 -8.71 5.39
N HIS A 531 -0.90 -8.69 5.42
CA HIS A 531 -1.73 -7.50 5.62
C HIS A 531 -2.44 -7.56 6.97
N PRO A 532 -1.78 -7.16 8.08
CA PRO A 532 -2.39 -7.26 9.40
C PRO A 532 -3.72 -6.53 9.48
N VAL A 533 -4.73 -7.17 10.08
CA VAL A 533 -6.06 -6.58 10.22
C VAL A 533 -6.08 -5.41 11.20
N ASP A 534 -5.27 -5.47 12.27
CA ASP A 534 -5.20 -4.43 13.30
C ASP A 534 -4.43 -3.19 12.83
N LYS A 535 -5.12 -2.38 12.02
CA LYS A 535 -4.63 -1.08 11.57
C LYS A 535 -4.85 0.04 12.61
N LYS A 536 -5.69 -0.19 13.62
CA LYS A 536 -5.99 0.81 14.66
C LYS A 536 -4.78 1.05 15.56
N THR A 537 -4.17 -0.01 16.08
CA THR A 537 -2.97 0.16 16.93
C THR A 537 -1.81 0.84 16.19
N LEU A 538 -1.63 0.54 14.90
CA LEU A 538 -0.62 1.24 14.08
C LEU A 538 -0.96 2.71 13.86
N ALA A 539 -2.24 3.03 13.62
CA ALA A 539 -2.72 4.40 13.46
C ALA A 539 -2.56 5.22 14.75
N GLU A 540 -2.92 4.67 15.90
CA GLU A 540 -2.75 5.31 17.22
C GLU A 540 -1.27 5.67 17.45
N ARG A 541 -0.36 4.74 17.16
CA ARG A 541 1.09 4.99 17.27
C ARG A 541 1.59 6.03 16.26
N LEU A 542 1.07 6.02 15.03
CA LEU A 542 1.39 7.05 14.03
C LEU A 542 0.88 8.42 14.48
N ALA A 543 -0.30 8.49 15.10
CA ALA A 543 -0.86 9.73 15.64
C ALA A 543 -0.02 10.27 16.80
N LEU A 544 0.44 9.41 17.72
CA LEU A 544 1.41 9.79 18.75
C LEU A 544 2.71 10.34 18.13
N ALA A 545 3.24 9.68 17.09
CA ALA A 545 4.43 10.13 16.38
C ALA A 545 4.21 11.47 15.67
N ALA A 546 3.04 11.69 15.06
CA ALA A 546 2.67 12.96 14.44
C ALA A 546 2.55 14.09 15.47
N ARG A 547 1.91 13.83 16.61
CA ARG A 547 1.79 14.80 17.71
C ARG A 547 3.16 15.22 18.22
N ALA A 548 4.07 14.28 18.44
CA ALA A 548 5.42 14.60 18.90
C ALA A 548 6.28 15.31 17.84
N VAL A 549 6.32 14.79 16.61
CA VAL A 549 7.28 15.24 15.58
C VAL A 549 6.75 16.39 14.74
N ALA A 550 5.47 16.38 14.37
CA ALA A 550 4.87 17.38 13.49
C ALA A 550 4.13 18.50 14.25
N LEU A 551 3.56 18.19 15.43
CA LEU A 551 2.84 19.18 16.26
C LEU A 551 3.66 19.69 17.45
N GLY A 552 4.79 19.04 17.76
CA GLY A 552 5.71 19.48 18.82
C GLY A 552 5.20 19.22 20.24
N GLU A 553 4.25 18.30 20.41
CA GLU A 553 3.72 17.92 21.73
C GLU A 553 4.70 17.03 22.50
N ASP A 554 4.77 17.21 23.82
CA ASP A 554 5.55 16.33 24.72
C ASP A 554 4.72 15.08 25.08
N VAL A 555 4.75 14.08 24.19
CA VAL A 555 4.06 12.80 24.37
C VAL A 555 4.98 11.61 24.09
N PRO A 556 4.86 10.50 24.83
CA PRO A 556 5.61 9.29 24.54
C PRO A 556 5.14 8.68 23.22
N TYR A 557 6.04 8.57 22.24
CA TYR A 557 5.72 8.06 20.90
C TYR A 557 6.67 6.97 20.40
N GLN A 558 7.73 6.67 21.15
CA GLN A 558 8.71 5.62 20.82
C GLN A 558 8.90 4.63 21.95
N GLY A 559 9.06 3.35 21.59
CA GLY A 559 9.54 2.32 22.51
C GLY A 559 11.05 2.43 22.80
N PRO A 560 11.58 1.60 23.72
CA PRO A 560 12.96 1.72 24.21
C PRO A 560 14.01 1.66 23.11
N GLN A 561 15.01 2.56 23.18
CA GLN A 561 16.15 2.59 22.27
C GLN A 561 17.41 2.11 22.99
N LEU A 562 18.15 1.20 22.33
CA LEU A 562 19.43 0.73 22.83
C LEU A 562 20.47 1.85 22.76
N LEU A 563 21.11 2.16 23.89
CA LEU A 563 22.18 3.16 23.97
C LEU A 563 23.57 2.52 23.90
N SER A 564 23.78 1.39 24.58
CA SER A 564 25.09 0.75 24.64
C SER A 564 25.03 -0.74 24.97
N VAL A 565 26.07 -1.46 24.55
CA VAL A 565 26.33 -2.86 24.89
C VAL A 565 27.74 -2.97 25.45
N GLN A 566 27.88 -3.58 26.63
CA GLN A 566 29.15 -3.79 27.29
C GLN A 566 29.29 -5.25 27.72
N ALA A 567 30.50 -5.81 27.60
CA ALA A 567 30.80 -7.11 28.18
C ALA A 567 31.18 -6.96 29.66
N GLN A 568 30.62 -7.82 30.51
CA GLN A 568 30.99 -7.93 31.92
C GLN A 568 31.21 -9.42 32.23
N GLY A 569 32.46 -9.87 32.10
CA GLY A 569 32.79 -11.29 32.23
C GLY A 569 32.07 -12.13 31.15
N ASN A 570 31.23 -13.07 31.58
CA ASN A 570 30.42 -13.92 30.70
C ASN A 570 29.01 -13.36 30.39
N GLN A 571 28.78 -12.07 30.64
CA GLN A 571 27.49 -11.41 30.45
C GLN A 571 27.60 -10.24 29.49
N LEU A 572 26.49 -9.90 28.83
CA LEU A 572 26.30 -8.62 28.15
C LEU A 572 25.36 -7.73 28.97
N LEU A 573 25.78 -6.49 29.20
CA LEU A 573 24.97 -5.44 29.80
C LEU A 573 24.50 -4.50 28.70
N LEU A 574 23.18 -4.44 28.48
CA LEU A 574 22.53 -3.54 27.53
C LEU A 574 21.90 -2.39 28.30
N SER A 575 22.19 -1.14 27.91
CA SER A 575 21.58 0.05 28.51
C SER A 575 20.63 0.74 27.54
N PHE A 576 19.50 1.23 28.04
CA PHE A 576 18.45 1.89 27.26
C PHE A 576 18.16 3.30 27.76
N ASP A 577 17.56 4.11 26.90
CA ASP A 577 17.21 5.52 27.16
C ASP A 577 16.08 5.70 28.19
N GLN A 578 15.20 4.71 28.30
CA GLN A 578 14.03 4.76 29.17
C GLN A 578 13.83 3.50 30.03
N GLN A 579 12.87 3.57 30.94
CA GLN A 579 12.50 2.42 31.78
C GLN A 579 11.89 1.32 30.92
N LEU A 580 12.22 0.08 31.27
CA LEU A 580 11.85 -1.09 30.49
C LEU A 580 10.76 -1.89 31.19
N VAL A 581 9.87 -2.44 30.38
CA VAL A 581 8.91 -3.47 30.75
C VAL A 581 9.24 -4.71 29.92
N LEU A 582 9.62 -5.79 30.58
CA LEU A 582 9.94 -7.07 29.95
C LEU A 582 8.76 -8.03 30.12
N LYS A 583 8.14 -8.42 29.02
CA LYS A 583 7.09 -9.45 28.97
C LYS A 583 7.73 -10.84 28.80
N PRO A 584 7.02 -11.94 29.14
CA PRO A 584 7.49 -13.30 28.89
C PRO A 584 7.71 -13.58 27.39
N GLY A 585 8.76 -14.34 27.06
CA GLY A 585 9.09 -14.79 25.70
C GLY A 585 10.60 -14.88 25.48
N GLN A 586 11.03 -15.59 24.43
CA GLN A 586 12.44 -15.73 24.06
C GLN A 586 12.72 -14.94 22.78
N SER A 587 13.37 -13.78 22.93
CA SER A 587 13.66 -12.89 21.78
C SER A 587 15.05 -12.25 21.83
N PHE A 588 15.88 -12.58 22.82
CA PHE A 588 17.25 -12.10 22.91
C PHE A 588 18.19 -13.26 22.66
N ALA A 589 19.04 -13.15 21.64
CA ALA A 589 20.08 -14.12 21.35
C ALA A 589 21.46 -13.46 21.46
N ILE A 590 22.42 -14.18 22.04
CA ILE A 590 23.81 -13.72 22.13
C ILE A 590 24.74 -14.73 21.45
N ALA A 591 25.88 -14.24 20.98
CA ALA A 591 26.92 -15.08 20.37
C ALA A 591 28.31 -14.69 20.88
N GLY A 592 29.21 -15.67 20.86
CA GLY A 592 30.65 -15.44 21.05
C GLY A 592 31.30 -14.95 19.76
N SER A 593 32.63 -15.07 19.70
CA SER A 593 33.41 -14.75 18.49
C SER A 593 33.17 -15.72 17.34
N ASP A 594 32.55 -16.86 17.61
CA ASP A 594 32.11 -17.86 16.63
C ASP A 594 30.91 -17.38 15.78
N GLY A 595 30.15 -16.41 16.28
CA GLY A 595 28.93 -15.93 15.63
C GLY A 595 27.74 -16.90 15.77
N GLU A 596 27.84 -17.93 16.60
CA GLU A 596 26.74 -18.87 16.86
C GLU A 596 25.76 -18.29 17.88
N TYR A 597 24.61 -17.82 17.41
CA TYR A 597 23.58 -17.23 18.26
C TYR A 597 22.82 -18.29 19.06
N ARG A 598 22.69 -18.06 20.36
CA ARG A 598 21.89 -18.88 21.30
C ARG A 598 20.97 -17.99 22.11
N TRP A 599 19.79 -18.49 22.44
CA TRP A 599 18.83 -17.76 23.29
C TRP A 599 19.46 -17.42 24.64
N ALA A 600 19.39 -16.16 25.05
CA ALA A 600 19.97 -15.68 26.29
C ALA A 600 18.97 -15.77 27.45
N GLN A 601 19.47 -16.04 28.64
CA GLN A 601 18.79 -15.69 29.89
C GLN A 601 18.83 -14.18 30.05
N VAL A 602 17.69 -13.56 30.35
CA VAL A 602 17.54 -12.09 30.42
C VAL A 602 17.12 -11.68 31.82
N GLN A 603 17.89 -10.80 32.45
CA GLN A 603 17.53 -10.16 33.72
C GLN A 603 17.32 -8.66 33.52
N LEU A 604 16.15 -8.17 33.91
CA LEU A 604 15.81 -6.75 33.89
C LEU A 604 16.33 -6.04 35.16
N ARG A 605 17.01 -4.90 34.99
CA ARG A 605 17.51 -4.02 36.07
C ARG A 605 17.27 -2.55 35.71
N GLY A 606 16.06 -2.04 35.99
CA GLY A 606 15.68 -0.65 35.66
C GLY A 606 15.74 -0.38 34.16
N LYS A 607 16.69 0.46 33.71
CA LYS A 607 16.93 0.76 32.29
C LYS A 607 17.92 -0.20 31.61
N GLN A 608 18.30 -1.30 32.27
CA GLN A 608 19.31 -2.22 31.78
C GLN A 608 18.79 -3.64 31.67
N LEU A 609 19.32 -4.39 30.69
CA LEU A 609 19.19 -5.84 30.60
C LEU A 609 20.55 -6.49 30.76
N VAL A 610 20.61 -7.54 31.58
CA VAL A 610 21.80 -8.41 31.74
C VAL A 610 21.50 -9.73 31.04
N LEU A 611 22.30 -10.05 30.03
CA LEU A 611 22.13 -11.23 29.17
C LEU A 611 23.26 -12.22 29.41
N SER A 612 22.95 -13.50 29.50
CA SER A 612 23.94 -14.57 29.62
C SER A 612 23.47 -15.89 29.00
N HIS A 613 24.42 -16.78 28.70
CA HIS A 613 24.16 -18.16 28.29
C HIS A 613 25.21 -19.08 28.92
N ALA A 614 24.81 -20.29 29.34
CA ALA A 614 25.70 -21.19 30.07
C ALA A 614 26.96 -21.56 29.29
N ASP A 615 26.82 -21.75 27.97
CA ASP A 615 27.89 -22.20 27.08
C ASP A 615 28.72 -21.06 26.46
N ILE A 616 28.28 -19.80 26.60
CA ILE A 616 28.96 -18.64 26.00
C ILE A 616 29.75 -17.93 27.09
N LYS A 617 31.08 -18.15 27.10
CA LYS A 617 31.97 -17.59 28.15
C LYS A 617 32.41 -16.15 27.89
N ALA A 618 32.43 -15.74 26.62
CA ALA A 618 32.81 -14.40 26.20
C ALA A 618 31.84 -13.91 25.11
N PRO A 619 30.62 -13.47 25.48
CA PRO A 619 29.67 -12.97 24.50
C PRO A 619 30.14 -11.62 23.95
N VAL A 620 30.04 -11.46 22.62
CA VAL A 620 30.48 -10.24 21.92
C VAL A 620 29.39 -9.64 21.03
N GLN A 621 28.32 -10.38 20.77
CA GLN A 621 27.21 -9.99 19.91
C GLN A 621 25.86 -10.25 20.59
N VAL A 622 24.87 -9.41 20.29
CA VAL A 622 23.48 -9.57 20.72
C VAL A 622 22.53 -9.20 19.58
N ARG A 623 21.44 -9.96 19.47
CA ARG A 623 20.29 -9.66 18.63
C ARG A 623 19.02 -9.68 19.47
N TYR A 624 18.14 -8.73 19.21
CA TYR A 624 16.79 -8.68 19.77
C TYR A 624 15.75 -8.80 18.66
N ALA A 625 14.79 -9.71 18.85
CA ALA A 625 13.65 -9.95 17.96
C ALA A 625 14.06 -10.15 16.48
N TRP A 626 15.17 -10.87 16.25
CA TRP A 626 15.73 -11.11 14.92
C TRP A 626 15.15 -12.38 14.28
N ALA A 627 13.90 -12.29 13.85
CA ALA A 627 13.20 -13.34 13.10
C ALA A 627 12.08 -12.70 12.25
N ASP A 628 11.40 -13.50 11.41
CA ASP A 628 10.26 -13.01 10.62
C ASP A 628 9.05 -12.69 11.55
N ASN A 629 8.77 -13.58 12.51
CA ASN A 629 7.69 -13.47 13.49
C ASN A 629 8.16 -13.72 14.94
N PRO A 630 9.03 -12.85 15.50
CA PRO A 630 9.53 -12.97 16.86
C PRO A 630 8.48 -12.60 17.91
N ASP A 631 8.66 -13.04 19.15
CA ASP A 631 7.89 -12.48 20.27
C ASP A 631 8.35 -11.04 20.56
N ALA A 632 7.41 -10.10 20.60
CA ALA A 632 7.69 -8.74 21.06
C ALA A 632 7.65 -8.70 22.59
N VAL A 633 8.81 -8.67 23.24
CA VAL A 633 8.93 -8.80 24.70
C VAL A 633 9.40 -7.53 25.42
N LEU A 634 10.02 -6.58 24.73
CA LEU A 634 10.57 -5.37 25.34
C LEU A 634 9.72 -4.14 25.02
N TYR A 635 9.23 -3.45 26.05
CA TYR A 635 8.37 -2.27 25.95
C TYR A 635 8.84 -1.16 26.90
N ASN A 636 8.31 0.04 26.73
CA ASN A 636 8.36 1.08 27.77
C ASN A 636 7.11 1.03 28.67
N SER A 637 7.04 1.92 29.65
CA SER A 637 5.89 2.04 30.55
C SER A 637 4.60 2.52 29.88
N ALA A 638 4.68 3.13 28.70
CA ALA A 638 3.53 3.53 27.89
C ALA A 638 3.00 2.39 27.00
N GLY A 639 3.60 1.19 27.07
CA GLY A 639 3.19 0.05 26.27
C GLY A 639 3.68 0.09 24.81
N LEU A 640 4.66 0.94 24.48
CA LEU A 640 5.25 1.00 23.14
C LEU A 640 6.42 0.01 23.01
N PRO A 641 6.43 -0.85 21.99
CA PRO A 641 7.47 -1.88 21.82
C PRO A 641 8.80 -1.30 21.34
N ALA A 642 9.91 -1.88 21.79
CA ALA A 642 11.23 -1.66 21.22
C ALA A 642 11.32 -2.27 19.82
N SER A 643 12.03 -1.60 18.92
CA SER A 643 12.36 -2.14 17.58
C SER A 643 13.33 -3.33 17.71
N PRO A 644 13.27 -4.33 16.81
CA PRO A 644 14.37 -5.26 16.62
C PRO A 644 15.69 -4.52 16.36
N PHE A 645 16.79 -5.15 16.79
CA PHE A 645 18.14 -4.62 16.56
C PHE A 645 19.19 -5.74 16.61
N THR A 646 20.36 -5.45 16.06
CA THR A 646 21.60 -6.18 16.32
C THR A 646 22.64 -5.21 16.88
N ALA A 647 23.50 -5.69 17.78
CA ALA A 647 24.59 -4.90 18.33
C ALA A 647 25.79 -5.80 18.68
N GLN A 648 26.98 -5.21 18.64
CA GLN A 648 28.23 -5.86 19.01
C GLN A 648 29.01 -4.98 19.97
N ILE A 649 29.84 -5.59 20.83
CA ILE A 649 30.73 -4.81 21.69
C ILE A 649 31.70 -4.01 20.81
N ALA A 650 31.96 -2.76 21.20
CA ALA A 650 32.98 -1.97 20.53
C ALA A 650 34.35 -2.64 20.76
N GLN A 651 35.03 -3.03 19.68
CA GLN A 651 36.43 -3.44 19.77
C GLN A 651 37.22 -2.21 20.25
N PRO A 652 38.08 -2.32 21.29
CA PRO A 652 38.98 -1.22 21.64
C PRO A 652 39.82 -0.89 20.41
N LYS A 653 39.77 0.38 19.98
CA LYS A 653 40.54 0.92 18.85
C LYS A 653 42.03 0.82 19.09
#